data_AF-A0A6C0KE80-F1
#
_entry.id   AF-A0A6C0KE80-F1
#
_cell.length_a   1.000
_cell.length_b   1.000
_cell.length_c   1.000
_cell.angle_alpha   90.00
_cell.angle_beta   90.00
_cell.angle_gamma   90.00
#
_symmetry.space_group_name_H-M   'P 1'
#
loop_
_entity.id
_entity.type
_entity.pdbx_description
1 polymer ?
#
loop_
_entity_poly.entity_id
_entity_poly.type
_entity_poly.pdbx_seq_one_letter_code
_entity_poly.pdbx_strand_id
1 'polypeptide(L)'
;MKNKYILYMTDNMYGNARNNKGKIEINKKVKPGKCIIPFKYKWTTHDKCYESPKGPICATSVSKRGTLKTYGYCYKKNRTKKKARKLKKKVKLPKTPHSNTIKKTKNRKKNTIKKFKKKIKLPLNKIELKKVVSNINHKTPKMNYAPQFITLLEKLESLMTKKGEHFRGRAYSKAKDSIILYGKSIHKLDDIKGLPNIGSTILKKFKEYMDTGTLQVLERAKNDPMLIFTEVYGIGAKKAEELVKKHNVTTIEQLRARQDELLNDKQKIGLKHYEDILKRIPRKEILQYEKELKKIFQKVKNKNSTFQIVGSFRRGKPDSGDIDICVSDPDDNVEVFNRFLDALIKKKILIEVLSRGNVKSLGVSRLRRKPARRIDFMFTPRKELSFALLYFTGSKTFNTVMRKRALDLGYSMNEHGLYKMEKVGKSVKKGKKLDKYFPEEEDVFNFLGMVYKAPIDRIDGTSVALLEDQPQIETKTKVSLKTTRSTSTKSNVKSFQKYGQSFIEKLTEQQLSEMIRMCNKLYYCNNKPILTDEEYDILKEYIEEKYPNNKAIKEGHTMCSIAVEKRKMTLPFEMWSMDKIKSEKDINLWLKKYKGKYVISAKVDGVSAGYSTKMGKPTLFTRGNGTTGQDISHAIKYLNLPNKPNLEIRGELLMRKQVFNMNWSDRFKNVRNMIAGTANAKESFPERWTDIDFVAYEVVSPDLKPSEQFKLLKALNCVTVINKGLNKINKDNLSKYLQDWRESYDYDIDGIIVTDNKKYPRISKNPKHSFAFKMVLGDQIAESKVVDVIWSPSKDGYLKPKVQLQPVELGGAEIRFATLHNAEFVIKNKIGIGAVVQLIRSGDVIPKVQKVIKPAREGKMPDESYNYQWNATHKDLVLVDAAQNSTVQMKIIEDFFKKLDVAGLGRGNVKKIMNAGFDTIPKILKASIEDLETVQGFKIKTATKIHNSIQQQMDKASITKLASASNIFGRGLGEKRMIQILKTYPDILVNKENADIKIQKISALPGFKTKTAEMFVPYIPQFGEFLTSINRQDKLTQVTKTKKVIQHELTGKRIVMTGFGKKDKEAFKEILDKYGIKLGSSVSKKTFAVLVKSLDEDTDKAETARELNIQLLTPQSFLQKYHL
;
A
#
# COMPACT_ATOMS: atom_id res chain seq x y z
N MET A 1 10.41 31.90 66.75
CA MET A 1 11.65 31.11 66.93
C MET A 1 11.48 29.81 66.14
N LYS A 2 12.33 29.29 65.24
CA LYS A 2 13.69 29.57 64.74
C LYS A 2 13.63 29.73 63.21
N ASN A 3 14.55 30.54 62.69
CA ASN A 3 14.57 31.11 61.36
C ASN A 3 14.67 30.12 60.17
N LYS A 4 13.88 30.46 59.14
CA LYS A 4 14.06 30.20 57.70
C LYS A 4 15.51 29.97 57.27
N TYR A 5 15.75 28.83 56.63
CA TYR A 5 16.74 28.71 55.55
C TYR A 5 16.03 28.15 54.31
N ILE A 6 15.34 29.03 53.58
CA ILE A 6 15.14 28.84 52.14
C ILE A 6 16.54 29.03 51.53
N LEU A 7 17.23 27.92 51.24
CA LEU A 7 18.48 27.96 50.48
C LEU A 7 18.14 28.16 49.00
N TYR A 8 18.31 29.39 48.55
CA TYR A 8 18.35 29.75 47.13
C TYR A 8 19.36 28.84 46.41
N MET A 9 18.94 28.14 45.36
CA MET A 9 19.89 27.63 44.39
C MET A 9 20.61 28.83 43.75
N THR A 10 21.92 28.89 43.92
CA THR A 10 22.79 29.78 43.15
C THR A 10 23.60 28.92 42.18
N ASP A 11 23.82 29.39 40.95
CA ASP A 11 24.48 28.66 39.85
C ASP A 11 25.99 28.36 40.08
N ASN A 12 26.49 28.57 41.30
CA ASN A 12 27.91 28.61 41.63
C ASN A 12 28.21 27.81 42.92
N MET A 13 27.95 26.49 42.92
CA MET A 13 28.49 25.58 43.95
C MET A 13 29.85 25.00 43.49
N TYR A 14 30.84 24.99 44.38
CA TYR A 14 32.17 24.43 44.13
C TYR A 14 32.42 23.26 45.09
N GLY A 15 33.21 22.27 44.70
CA GLY A 15 33.49 21.09 45.52
C GLY A 15 34.57 20.20 44.93
N ASN A 16 34.96 19.15 45.65
CA ASN A 16 36.02 18.23 45.20
C ASN A 16 35.44 17.22 44.21
N ALA A 17 35.89 17.23 42.96
CA ALA A 17 35.40 16.41 41.86
C ALA A 17 36.48 15.46 41.35
N ARG A 18 36.18 14.17 41.31
CA ARG A 18 37.09 13.16 40.76
C ARG A 18 37.12 13.26 39.23
N ASN A 19 38.30 13.33 38.61
CA ASN A 19 38.44 13.47 37.16
C ASN A 19 38.35 12.12 36.43
N ASN A 20 38.34 12.15 35.09
CA ASN A 20 38.13 10.97 34.24
C ASN A 20 39.25 9.91 34.37
N LYS A 21 40.32 10.22 35.11
CA LYS A 21 41.44 9.32 35.45
C LYS A 21 41.43 8.88 36.92
N GLY A 22 40.38 9.19 37.69
CA GLY A 22 40.21 8.73 39.07
C GLY A 22 40.94 9.55 40.15
N LYS A 23 41.62 10.65 39.81
CA LYS A 23 42.21 11.58 40.80
C LYS A 23 41.18 12.61 41.28
N ILE A 24 41.17 12.93 42.58
CA ILE A 24 40.25 13.93 43.17
C ILE A 24 40.84 15.33 42.92
N GLU A 25 40.11 16.16 42.16
CA GLU A 25 40.45 17.57 41.95
C GLU A 25 39.64 18.44 42.90
N ILE A 26 40.30 19.29 43.68
CA ILE A 26 39.69 20.11 44.74
C ILE A 26 39.16 21.43 44.12
N ASN A 27 38.00 21.93 44.57
CA ASN A 27 37.41 23.24 44.20
C ASN A 27 36.94 23.44 42.74
N LYS A 28 36.41 22.41 42.06
CA LYS A 28 35.76 22.58 40.73
C LYS A 28 34.25 22.86 40.86
N LYS A 29 33.72 23.62 39.89
CA LYS A 29 32.29 23.98 39.80
C LYS A 29 31.43 22.72 39.60
N VAL A 30 30.58 22.39 40.56
CA VAL A 30 29.72 21.19 40.57
C VAL A 30 28.26 21.58 40.33
N LYS A 31 27.47 20.67 39.72
CA LYS A 31 26.06 20.94 39.38
C LYS A 31 25.27 21.33 40.64
N PRO A 32 24.44 22.40 40.60
CA PRO A 32 23.67 22.83 41.76
C PRO A 32 22.71 21.72 42.23
N GLY A 33 22.65 21.49 43.53
CA GLY A 33 21.82 20.47 44.17
C GLY A 33 21.38 20.89 45.57
N LYS A 34 20.30 20.30 46.09
CA LYS A 34 19.79 20.62 47.44
C LYS A 34 20.77 20.11 48.50
N CYS A 35 21.09 20.95 49.49
CA CYS A 35 21.82 20.51 50.69
C CYS A 35 21.01 19.47 51.46
N ILE A 36 21.65 18.36 51.82
CA ILE A 36 21.08 17.33 52.70
C ILE A 36 21.48 17.69 54.12
N ILE A 37 20.47 17.95 54.95
CA ILE A 37 20.60 18.30 56.35
C ILE A 37 19.50 17.53 57.11
N PRO A 38 19.82 16.86 58.22
CA PRO A 38 21.13 16.84 58.88
C PRO A 38 22.12 15.84 58.27
N PHE A 39 23.41 16.03 58.51
CA PHE A 39 24.47 15.11 58.07
C PHE A 39 25.58 14.97 59.12
N LYS A 40 26.21 13.79 59.21
CA LYS A 40 27.34 13.55 60.13
C LYS A 40 28.67 13.87 59.46
N TYR A 41 29.47 14.77 60.03
CA TYR A 41 30.83 15.05 59.57
C TYR A 41 31.76 15.16 60.78
N LYS A 42 32.93 14.51 60.71
CA LYS A 42 33.82 14.31 61.87
C LYS A 42 33.05 13.79 63.10
N TRP A 43 32.26 12.74 62.90
CA TRP A 43 31.47 12.03 63.93
C TRP A 43 30.37 12.82 64.64
N THR A 44 30.17 14.10 64.31
CA THR A 44 29.09 14.95 64.85
C THR A 44 28.03 15.23 63.79
N THR A 45 26.75 15.25 64.20
CA THR A 45 25.62 15.56 63.32
C THR A 45 25.44 17.07 63.20
N HIS A 46 25.35 17.58 61.98
CA HIS A 46 25.19 18.99 61.67
C HIS A 46 23.85 19.25 60.99
N ASP A 47 23.03 20.08 61.63
CA ASP A 47 21.68 20.45 61.17
C ASP A 47 21.67 21.76 60.37
N LYS A 48 22.85 22.28 60.01
CA LYS A 48 23.09 23.45 59.16
C LYS A 48 24.37 23.24 58.37
N CYS A 49 24.69 24.16 57.45
CA CYS A 49 26.00 24.13 56.82
C CYS A 49 27.10 24.25 57.89
N TYR A 50 28.08 23.35 57.84
CA TYR A 50 29.23 23.30 58.73
C TYR A 50 30.30 24.28 58.25
N GLU A 51 30.75 25.20 59.12
CA GLU A 51 31.82 26.15 58.78
C GLU A 51 33.17 25.42 58.67
N SER A 52 33.69 25.35 57.46
CA SER A 52 35.05 24.84 57.21
C SER A 52 35.99 26.01 56.95
N PRO A 53 37.32 25.84 57.10
CA PRO A 53 38.30 26.91 56.82
C PRO A 53 38.21 27.51 55.41
N LYS A 54 37.59 26.80 54.45
CA LYS A 54 37.41 27.25 53.07
C LYS A 54 35.99 27.79 52.80
N GLY A 55 35.15 27.91 53.84
CA GLY A 55 33.77 28.38 53.79
C GLY A 55 32.74 27.34 54.29
N PRO A 56 31.48 27.73 54.47
CA PRO A 56 30.43 26.86 54.98
C PRO A 56 30.06 25.78 53.98
N ILE A 57 30.03 24.52 54.43
CA ILE A 57 29.75 23.33 53.61
C ILE A 57 28.48 22.60 54.05
N CYS A 58 27.76 21.99 53.12
CA CYS A 58 26.67 21.05 53.41
C CYS A 58 26.87 19.73 52.68
N ALA A 59 26.24 18.66 53.17
CA ALA A 59 26.25 17.40 52.44
C ALA A 59 25.46 17.49 51.13
N THR A 60 26.06 17.00 50.06
CA THR A 60 25.39 16.73 48.78
C THR A 60 25.10 15.23 48.61
N SER A 61 25.78 14.37 49.38
CA SER A 61 25.39 12.98 49.59
C SER A 61 25.89 12.46 50.95
N VAL A 62 25.12 11.55 51.55
CA VAL A 62 25.46 10.88 52.82
C VAL A 62 25.47 9.36 52.65
N SER A 63 26.18 8.65 53.52
CA SER A 63 26.11 7.20 53.63
C SER A 63 24.75 6.75 54.18
N LYS A 64 24.45 5.44 54.16
CA LYS A 64 23.24 4.90 54.78
C LYS A 64 23.10 5.27 56.27
N ARG A 65 24.21 5.55 56.97
CA ARG A 65 24.25 5.99 58.38
C ARG A 65 24.26 7.52 58.56
N GLY A 66 24.03 8.30 57.49
CA GLY A 66 23.99 9.76 57.53
C GLY A 66 25.35 10.47 57.48
N THR A 67 26.47 9.74 57.39
CA THR A 67 27.82 10.33 57.32
C THR A 67 28.13 10.95 55.97
N LEU A 68 28.70 12.16 55.95
CA LEU A 68 29.09 12.93 54.79
C LEU A 68 29.95 12.11 53.83
N LYS A 69 29.47 11.93 52.59
CA LYS A 69 30.24 11.32 51.50
C LYS A 69 30.77 12.37 50.52
N THR A 70 29.94 13.35 50.18
CA THR A 70 30.33 14.49 49.35
C THR A 70 29.69 15.76 49.91
N TYR A 71 30.39 16.90 49.77
CA TYR A 71 29.92 18.19 50.23
C TYR A 71 29.96 19.26 49.14
N GLY A 72 29.23 20.36 49.35
CA GLY A 72 29.32 21.58 48.56
C GLY A 72 29.22 22.82 49.45
N TYR A 73 29.62 24.00 48.95
CA TYR A 73 29.63 25.24 49.73
C TYR A 73 28.28 26.00 49.70
N CYS A 74 27.85 26.55 50.83
CA CYS A 74 26.60 27.28 51.00
C CYS A 74 26.81 28.81 50.91
N TYR A 75 26.03 29.55 50.13
CA TYR A 75 26.08 31.02 50.11
C TYR A 75 24.67 31.65 50.06
N LYS A 76 24.44 32.77 50.78
CA LYS A 76 23.16 33.51 50.81
C LYS A 76 23.11 34.63 49.76
N LYS A 77 21.94 34.89 49.16
CA LYS A 77 21.72 35.97 48.18
C LYS A 77 20.96 37.14 48.84
N ASN A 78 21.54 38.35 48.87
CA ASN A 78 20.84 39.58 49.24
C ASN A 78 20.80 40.59 48.07
N ARG A 79 19.65 41.28 47.98
CA ARG A 79 19.15 42.31 47.02
C ARG A 79 20.09 43.56 46.93
N THR A 80 20.03 44.53 45.99
CA THR A 80 18.92 45.24 45.28
C THR A 80 19.45 46.21 44.20
N LYS A 81 18.56 46.72 43.32
CA LYS A 81 18.75 47.77 42.29
C LYS A 81 19.41 49.10 42.77
N LYS A 82 20.28 49.74 41.96
CA LYS A 82 20.14 51.10 41.35
C LYS A 82 21.48 51.74 40.87
N LYS A 83 21.36 52.43 39.71
CA LYS A 83 21.95 53.72 39.29
C LYS A 83 23.47 53.92 39.06
N ALA A 84 23.76 54.18 37.78
CA ALA A 84 24.19 55.47 37.22
C ALA A 84 25.69 55.80 37.00
N ARG A 85 25.97 56.09 35.71
CA ARG A 85 26.67 57.26 35.14
C ARG A 85 28.21 57.38 35.21
N LYS A 86 28.69 57.83 34.03
CA LYS A 86 29.81 58.76 33.73
C LYS A 86 31.23 58.21 33.56
N LEU A 87 31.57 58.00 32.28
CA LEU A 87 32.51 58.80 31.46
C LEU A 87 33.75 59.41 32.12
N LYS A 88 34.92 59.08 31.55
CA LYS A 88 35.94 59.96 30.92
C LYS A 88 37.18 59.08 30.63
N LYS A 89 37.83 59.03 29.46
CA LYS A 89 38.35 60.01 28.45
C LYS A 89 39.88 59.81 28.36
N LYS A 90 40.39 59.65 27.13
CA LYS A 90 41.61 60.21 26.48
C LYS A 90 41.83 59.34 25.22
N VAL A 91 41.75 59.76 23.96
CA VAL A 91 42.05 60.97 23.16
C VAL A 91 43.53 61.35 23.11
N LYS A 92 44.11 61.33 21.89
CA LYS A 92 44.59 62.47 21.07
C LYS A 92 45.05 61.94 19.68
N LEU A 93 44.58 62.40 18.51
CA LEU A 93 44.61 63.72 17.81
C LEU A 93 45.94 63.96 17.05
N PRO A 94 46.03 64.83 16.00
CA PRO A 94 45.00 65.45 15.14
C PRO A 94 45.36 65.50 13.62
N LYS A 95 44.46 66.11 12.83
CA LYS A 95 44.67 67.05 11.68
C LYS A 95 43.88 66.65 10.41
N THR A 96 43.21 67.53 9.66
CA THR A 96 42.57 68.85 9.85
C THR A 96 41.73 69.10 8.57
N PRO A 97 40.82 70.10 8.56
CA PRO A 97 39.70 70.25 7.62
C PRO A 97 39.86 71.43 6.63
N HIS A 98 39.01 71.48 5.59
CA HIS A 98 38.38 72.66 4.94
C HIS A 98 37.84 72.25 3.54
N SER A 99 36.52 72.22 3.34
CA SER A 99 35.67 73.30 2.79
C SER A 99 35.98 73.70 1.35
N ASN A 100 35.05 73.45 0.42
CA ASN A 100 34.53 74.45 -0.51
C ASN A 100 33.34 73.91 -1.34
N THR A 101 32.24 74.63 -1.23
CA THR A 101 31.39 75.14 -2.33
C THR A 101 31.62 74.62 -3.76
N ILE A 102 30.54 74.22 -4.45
CA ILE A 102 29.98 74.86 -5.67
C ILE A 102 28.72 74.09 -6.17
N LYS A 103 27.60 74.85 -6.24
CA LYS A 103 26.56 74.98 -7.28
C LYS A 103 26.18 73.74 -8.13
N LYS A 104 24.88 73.38 -8.14
CA LYS A 104 23.84 73.66 -9.19
C LYS A 104 24.14 72.98 -10.54
N THR A 105 23.20 72.27 -11.14
CA THR A 105 21.94 72.82 -11.70
C THR A 105 20.83 71.75 -11.70
N LYS A 106 19.67 72.00 -11.06
CA LYS A 106 18.48 72.74 -11.55
C LYS A 106 17.82 72.17 -12.82
N ASN A 107 16.58 71.70 -12.60
CA ASN A 107 15.35 72.01 -13.34
C ASN A 107 15.31 71.81 -14.88
N ARG A 108 14.31 71.03 -15.32
CA ARG A 108 13.10 71.64 -15.91
C ARG A 108 11.89 70.70 -15.92
N LYS A 109 10.77 71.26 -15.45
CA LYS A 109 9.39 70.88 -15.78
C LYS A 109 9.03 71.28 -17.22
N LYS A 110 7.90 70.70 -17.67
CA LYS A 110 6.93 71.09 -18.72
C LYS A 110 7.08 70.29 -20.01
N ASN A 111 6.10 69.46 -20.37
CA ASN A 111 4.75 69.79 -20.90
C ASN A 111 4.80 70.56 -22.23
N THR A 112 4.42 69.86 -23.30
CA THR A 112 3.59 70.33 -24.43
C THR A 112 2.99 69.05 -25.05
N ILE A 113 1.74 68.68 -24.77
CA ILE A 113 0.48 69.18 -25.36
C ILE A 113 0.48 69.16 -26.89
N LYS A 114 -0.31 68.19 -27.37
CA LYS A 114 -1.14 68.13 -28.60
C LYS A 114 -0.41 68.15 -29.94
N LYS A 115 -0.69 67.13 -30.75
CA LYS A 115 -1.61 67.31 -31.89
C LYS A 115 -2.03 66.01 -32.61
N PHE A 116 -3.28 66.05 -33.08
CA PHE A 116 -3.97 65.25 -34.12
C PHE A 116 -4.30 63.78 -33.82
N LYS A 117 -5.56 63.45 -33.49
CA LYS A 117 -6.82 63.35 -34.29
C LYS A 117 -7.01 61.96 -34.93
N LYS A 118 -7.99 61.25 -34.35
CA LYS A 118 -9.16 60.56 -34.96
C LYS A 118 -9.02 59.75 -36.27
N LYS A 119 -9.63 58.55 -36.16
CA LYS A 119 -10.30 57.71 -37.19
C LYS A 119 -9.32 57.03 -38.16
N ILE A 120 -9.50 55.78 -38.57
CA ILE A 120 -10.63 55.24 -39.34
C ILE A 120 -10.76 53.71 -39.13
N LYS A 121 -11.99 53.22 -39.38
CA LYS A 121 -12.50 51.85 -39.30
C LYS A 121 -11.95 50.90 -40.39
N LEU A 122 -11.89 49.62 -40.03
CA LEU A 122 -12.22 48.38 -40.80
C LEU A 122 -12.83 48.56 -42.20
N PRO A 123 -12.56 47.66 -43.17
CA PRO A 123 -13.25 46.35 -43.18
C PRO A 123 -12.52 45.13 -43.78
N LEU A 124 -13.18 43.98 -43.58
CA LEU A 124 -12.92 42.65 -44.12
C LEU A 124 -13.14 42.56 -45.65
N ASN A 125 -12.40 41.66 -46.35
CA ASN A 125 -12.99 40.49 -47.04
C ASN A 125 -11.95 39.57 -47.71
N LYS A 126 -12.12 38.25 -47.46
CA LYS A 126 -12.19 37.11 -48.40
C LYS A 126 -11.25 37.06 -49.64
N ILE A 127 -10.37 36.04 -49.72
CA ILE A 127 -10.37 34.90 -50.70
C ILE A 127 -9.04 34.11 -50.68
N GLU A 128 -9.24 32.80 -50.79
CA GLU A 128 -8.45 31.57 -50.97
C GLU A 128 -7.01 31.48 -51.57
N LEU A 129 -6.35 30.40 -51.11
CA LEU A 129 -5.56 29.36 -51.80
C LEU A 129 -4.10 29.59 -52.28
N LYS A 130 -3.27 28.62 -51.81
CA LYS A 130 -2.06 27.99 -52.37
C LYS A 130 -0.66 28.56 -52.07
N LYS A 131 0.07 27.72 -51.30
CA LYS A 131 1.50 27.35 -51.37
C LYS A 131 2.41 28.24 -52.21
N VAL A 132 3.32 28.96 -51.54
CA VAL A 132 4.74 29.04 -51.93
C VAL A 132 5.57 28.95 -50.66
N VAL A 133 6.50 27.99 -50.67
CA VAL A 133 7.53 27.78 -49.67
C VAL A 133 8.60 28.86 -49.87
N SER A 134 8.92 29.62 -48.83
CA SER A 134 10.27 30.21 -48.70
C SER A 134 10.61 30.44 -47.23
N ASN A 135 11.81 29.97 -46.89
CA ASN A 135 12.42 29.97 -45.57
C ASN A 135 12.64 31.40 -45.05
N ILE A 136 12.06 31.72 -43.88
CA ILE A 136 12.60 32.77 -43.01
C ILE A 136 12.67 32.23 -41.58
N ASN A 137 13.91 32.04 -41.14
CA ASN A 137 14.32 31.55 -39.83
C ASN A 137 14.09 32.65 -38.77
N HIS A 138 12.94 32.63 -38.10
CA HIS A 138 12.78 33.28 -36.80
C HIS A 138 12.65 32.21 -35.72
N LYS A 139 13.71 32.05 -34.90
CA LYS A 139 13.67 31.26 -33.66
C LYS A 139 12.68 31.92 -32.69
N THR A 140 11.44 31.46 -32.73
CA THR A 140 10.45 31.71 -31.70
C THR A 140 10.87 31.04 -30.38
N PRO A 141 10.65 31.68 -29.22
CA PRO A 141 10.90 31.04 -27.93
C PRO A 141 10.01 29.80 -27.80
N LYS A 142 10.60 28.64 -27.48
CA LYS A 142 9.87 27.36 -27.35
C LYS A 142 8.72 27.51 -26.36
N MET A 143 7.50 27.26 -26.82
CA MET A 143 6.30 27.32 -25.98
C MET A 143 6.42 26.33 -24.81
N ASN A 144 6.21 26.80 -23.58
CA ASN A 144 6.13 25.94 -22.40
C ASN A 144 4.70 25.41 -22.28
N TYR A 145 4.51 24.10 -22.44
CA TYR A 145 3.20 23.43 -22.42
C TYR A 145 2.72 23.08 -21.00
N ALA A 146 3.57 23.22 -19.98
CA ALA A 146 3.23 22.82 -18.60
C ALA A 146 1.95 23.49 -18.07
N PRO A 147 1.77 24.82 -18.16
CA PRO A 147 0.61 25.50 -17.58
C PRO A 147 -0.72 25.08 -18.23
N GLN A 148 -0.73 24.96 -19.56
CA GLN A 148 -1.92 24.60 -20.33
C GLN A 148 -2.26 23.12 -20.15
N PHE A 149 -1.25 22.24 -20.09
CA PHE A 149 -1.50 20.82 -19.88
C PHE A 149 -1.95 20.51 -18.45
N ILE A 150 -1.45 21.22 -17.45
CA ILE A 150 -1.99 21.20 -16.08
C ILE A 150 -3.49 21.53 -16.12
N THR A 151 -3.88 22.59 -16.82
CA THR A 151 -5.28 23.00 -16.97
C THR A 151 -6.14 21.91 -17.63
N LEU A 152 -5.60 21.21 -18.62
CA LEU A 152 -6.30 20.09 -19.28
C LEU A 152 -6.44 18.87 -18.36
N LEU A 153 -5.42 18.55 -17.57
CA LEU A 153 -5.49 17.48 -16.57
C LEU A 153 -6.49 17.81 -15.45
N GLU A 154 -6.66 19.08 -15.08
CA GLU A 154 -7.72 19.52 -14.17
C GLU A 154 -9.11 19.33 -14.76
N LYS A 155 -9.28 19.69 -16.03
CA LYS A 155 -10.54 19.45 -16.76
C LYS A 155 -10.85 17.95 -16.83
N LEU A 156 -9.84 17.10 -17.07
CA LEU A 156 -9.99 15.64 -17.07
C LEU A 156 -10.25 15.07 -15.66
N GLU A 157 -9.59 15.57 -14.62
CA GLU A 157 -9.85 15.20 -13.22
C GLU A 157 -11.33 15.46 -12.87
N SER A 158 -11.82 16.66 -13.22
CA SER A 158 -13.21 17.08 -13.03
C SER A 158 -14.17 16.21 -13.85
N LEU A 159 -13.88 16.02 -15.14
CA LEU A 159 -14.67 15.21 -16.07
C LEU A 159 -14.90 13.79 -15.53
N MET A 160 -13.81 13.08 -15.17
CA MET A 160 -13.93 11.69 -14.71
C MET A 160 -14.63 11.61 -13.36
N THR A 161 -14.44 12.60 -12.49
CA THR A 161 -15.15 12.68 -11.21
C THR A 161 -16.65 12.87 -11.42
N LYS A 162 -17.04 13.75 -12.36
CA LYS A 162 -18.44 13.96 -12.76
C LYS A 162 -19.06 12.72 -13.40
N LYS A 163 -18.28 11.88 -14.10
CA LYS A 163 -18.71 10.56 -14.62
C LYS A 163 -18.73 9.43 -13.56
N GLY A 164 -18.39 9.70 -12.30
CA GLY A 164 -18.32 8.70 -11.23
C GLY A 164 -17.04 7.85 -11.23
N GLU A 165 -16.10 8.11 -12.13
CA GLU A 165 -14.82 7.41 -12.27
C GLU A 165 -13.71 8.02 -11.38
N HIS A 166 -13.94 8.04 -10.07
CA HIS A 166 -13.05 8.67 -9.09
C HIS A 166 -11.61 8.13 -9.07
N PHE A 167 -11.36 6.90 -9.55
CA PHE A 167 -10.01 6.35 -9.65
C PHE A 167 -9.22 6.99 -10.81
N ARG A 168 -9.86 7.18 -11.96
CA ARG A 168 -9.26 7.86 -13.11
C ARG A 168 -9.12 9.36 -12.86
N GLY A 169 -10.11 9.99 -12.22
CA GLY A 169 -10.00 11.37 -11.75
C GLY A 169 -8.77 11.56 -10.83
N ARG A 170 -8.56 10.64 -9.87
CA ARG A 170 -7.36 10.63 -9.02
C ARG A 170 -6.06 10.42 -9.79
N ALA A 171 -6.05 9.63 -10.85
CA ALA A 171 -4.87 9.47 -11.70
C ALA A 171 -4.49 10.77 -12.42
N TYR A 172 -5.47 11.50 -12.98
CA TYR A 172 -5.23 12.83 -13.56
C TYR A 172 -4.78 13.86 -12.52
N SER A 173 -5.37 13.83 -11.31
CA SER A 173 -4.97 14.65 -10.17
C SER A 173 -3.49 14.42 -9.79
N LYS A 174 -3.07 13.16 -9.67
CA LYS A 174 -1.69 12.80 -9.35
C LYS A 174 -0.70 13.13 -10.48
N ALA A 175 -1.10 12.94 -11.73
CA ALA A 175 -0.28 13.32 -12.89
C ALA A 175 -0.07 14.84 -12.91
N LYS A 176 -1.13 15.60 -12.67
CA LYS A 176 -1.07 17.06 -12.51
C LYS A 176 -0.12 17.47 -11.39
N ASP A 177 -0.28 16.90 -10.19
CA ASP A 177 0.58 17.19 -9.05
C ASP A 177 2.05 16.91 -9.36
N SER A 178 2.32 15.87 -10.15
CA SER A 178 3.69 15.49 -10.54
C SER A 178 4.30 16.45 -11.57
N ILE A 179 3.50 17.01 -12.48
CA ILE A 179 3.93 18.08 -13.39
C ILE A 179 4.20 19.38 -12.62
N ILE A 180 3.40 19.67 -11.60
CA ILE A 180 3.55 20.86 -10.76
C ILE A 180 4.81 20.76 -9.88
N LEU A 181 5.03 19.59 -9.27
CA LEU A 181 6.22 19.33 -8.45
C LEU A 181 7.51 19.23 -9.27
N TYR A 182 7.40 18.99 -10.59
CA TYR A 182 8.57 18.98 -11.47
C TYR A 182 9.22 20.36 -11.59
N GLY A 183 8.43 21.44 -11.57
CA GLY A 183 8.91 22.82 -11.47
C GLY A 183 9.76 23.36 -12.64
N LYS A 184 10.02 22.55 -13.68
CA LYS A 184 10.77 22.94 -14.90
C LYS A 184 9.84 23.16 -16.09
N SER A 185 10.29 23.97 -17.07
CA SER A 185 9.58 24.17 -18.34
C SER A 185 9.49 22.87 -19.15
N ILE A 186 8.35 22.65 -19.80
CA ILE A 186 8.06 21.45 -20.60
C ILE A 186 7.83 21.87 -22.05
N HIS A 187 8.65 21.37 -22.97
CA HIS A 187 8.64 21.74 -24.39
C HIS A 187 8.43 20.55 -25.33
N LYS A 188 8.77 19.34 -24.89
CA LYS A 188 8.64 18.10 -25.67
C LYS A 188 8.13 16.94 -24.82
N LEU A 189 7.63 15.90 -25.49
CA LEU A 189 7.08 14.70 -24.85
C LEU A 189 8.02 14.06 -23.81
N ASP A 190 9.32 14.05 -24.11
CA ASP A 190 10.33 13.44 -23.23
C ASP A 190 10.54 14.22 -21.93
N ASP A 191 10.16 15.49 -21.85
CA ASP A 191 10.38 16.32 -20.66
C ASP A 191 9.48 15.88 -19.49
N ILE A 192 8.33 15.25 -19.77
CA ILE A 192 7.42 14.69 -18.74
C ILE A 192 7.50 13.17 -18.63
N LYS A 193 8.29 12.53 -19.49
CA LYS A 193 8.38 11.07 -19.56
C LYS A 193 9.21 10.55 -18.40
N GLY A 194 8.60 9.70 -17.57
CA GLY A 194 9.23 9.17 -16.37
C GLY A 194 9.00 10.00 -15.11
N LEU A 195 8.26 11.12 -15.20
CA LEU A 195 7.75 11.77 -14.00
C LEU A 195 6.79 10.83 -13.26
N PRO A 196 6.78 10.86 -11.91
CA PRO A 196 5.85 10.07 -11.11
C PRO A 196 4.41 10.25 -11.59
N ASN A 197 3.61 9.18 -11.56
CA ASN A 197 2.19 9.22 -11.95
C ASN A 197 1.88 9.63 -13.41
N ILE A 198 2.88 9.80 -14.29
CA ILE A 198 2.70 10.04 -15.74
C ILE A 198 2.96 8.75 -16.51
N GLY A 199 1.89 8.01 -16.81
CA GLY A 199 1.93 6.77 -17.60
C GLY A 199 1.70 6.96 -19.10
N SER A 200 1.74 5.87 -19.87
CA SER A 200 1.53 5.89 -21.34
C SER A 200 0.24 6.57 -21.76
N THR A 201 -0.84 6.43 -20.97
CA THR A 201 -2.12 7.11 -21.23
C THR A 201 -2.02 8.64 -21.10
N ILE A 202 -1.30 9.14 -20.09
CA ILE A 202 -1.09 10.60 -19.91
C ILE A 202 -0.13 11.12 -20.97
N LEU A 203 0.91 10.36 -21.33
CA LEU A 203 1.83 10.71 -22.41
C LEU A 203 1.13 10.77 -23.78
N LYS A 204 0.24 9.82 -24.09
CA LYS A 204 -0.58 9.86 -25.31
C LYS A 204 -1.47 11.10 -25.35
N LYS A 205 -2.07 11.48 -24.21
CA LYS A 205 -2.86 12.72 -24.10
C LYS A 205 -2.01 13.97 -24.21
N PHE A 206 -0.80 13.97 -23.66
CA PHE A 206 0.13 15.08 -23.84
C PHE A 206 0.55 15.22 -25.31
N LYS A 207 0.80 14.10 -25.99
CA LYS A 207 1.07 14.05 -27.42
C LYS A 207 -0.11 14.59 -28.23
N GLU A 208 -1.31 14.09 -27.97
CA GLU A 208 -2.56 14.55 -28.60
C GLU A 208 -2.76 16.06 -28.42
N TYR A 209 -2.46 16.59 -27.23
CA TYR A 209 -2.52 18.01 -26.95
C TYR A 209 -1.44 18.81 -27.70
N MET A 210 -0.20 18.30 -27.79
CA MET A 210 0.86 18.93 -28.59
C MET A 210 0.50 18.96 -30.08
N ASP A 211 -0.13 17.90 -30.57
CA ASP A 211 -0.46 17.73 -31.99
C ASP A 211 -1.71 18.55 -32.39
N THR A 212 -2.73 18.63 -31.52
CA THR A 212 -4.06 19.19 -31.86
C THR A 212 -4.44 20.45 -31.08
N GLY A 213 -3.69 20.82 -30.04
CA GLY A 213 -4.00 21.95 -29.16
C GLY A 213 -5.21 21.74 -28.23
N THR A 214 -5.91 20.60 -28.34
CA THR A 214 -7.05 20.25 -27.48
C THR A 214 -7.00 18.76 -27.11
N LEU A 215 -8.04 18.23 -26.45
CA LEU A 215 -8.18 16.78 -26.23
C LEU A 215 -9.57 16.37 -26.69
N GLN A 216 -9.67 15.39 -27.58
CA GLN A 216 -10.96 14.92 -28.13
C GLN A 216 -11.93 14.49 -27.03
N VAL A 217 -11.42 13.90 -25.95
CA VAL A 217 -12.23 13.52 -24.77
C VAL A 217 -12.87 14.73 -24.10
N LEU A 218 -12.18 15.87 -24.05
CA LEU A 218 -12.73 17.12 -23.51
C LEU A 218 -13.67 17.81 -24.50
N GLU A 219 -13.41 17.72 -25.80
CA GLU A 219 -14.30 18.27 -26.84
C GLU A 219 -15.64 17.52 -26.89
N ARG A 220 -15.62 16.18 -26.88
CA ARG A 220 -16.85 15.35 -26.81
C ARG A 220 -17.64 15.59 -25.53
N ALA A 221 -16.95 15.88 -24.42
CA ALA A 221 -17.56 16.13 -23.12
C ALA A 221 -18.35 17.45 -23.05
N LYS A 222 -18.07 18.44 -23.90
CA LYS A 222 -18.79 19.72 -23.90
C LYS A 222 -20.26 19.58 -24.27
N ASN A 223 -20.59 18.55 -25.06
CA ASN A 223 -21.94 18.32 -25.58
C ASN A 223 -22.65 17.14 -24.89
N ASP A 224 -22.09 16.60 -23.82
CA ASP A 224 -22.64 15.46 -23.07
C ASP A 224 -23.68 15.97 -22.04
N PRO A 225 -24.98 15.67 -22.21
CA PRO A 225 -26.03 16.17 -21.32
C PRO A 225 -25.82 15.82 -19.85
N MET A 226 -25.25 14.63 -19.57
CA MET A 226 -24.97 14.22 -18.20
C MET A 226 -23.96 15.16 -17.53
N LEU A 227 -22.96 15.63 -18.28
CA LEU A 227 -21.93 16.53 -17.75
C LEU A 227 -22.45 17.95 -17.58
N ILE A 228 -23.24 18.43 -18.55
CA ILE A 228 -23.91 19.74 -18.49
C ILE A 228 -24.79 19.82 -17.23
N PHE A 229 -25.59 18.79 -16.95
CA PHE A 229 -26.44 18.79 -15.75
C PHE A 229 -25.65 18.79 -14.45
N THR A 230 -24.45 18.20 -14.38
CA THR A 230 -23.61 18.31 -13.17
C THR A 230 -23.07 19.71 -12.89
N GLU A 231 -23.22 20.67 -13.83
CA GLU A 231 -22.85 22.07 -13.63
C GLU A 231 -23.96 22.88 -12.96
N VAL A 232 -25.18 22.35 -12.93
CA VAL A 232 -26.30 22.92 -12.17
C VAL A 232 -26.08 22.60 -10.69
N TYR A 233 -26.05 23.65 -9.86
CA TYR A 233 -25.85 23.49 -8.42
C TYR A 233 -26.91 22.55 -7.82
N GLY A 234 -26.45 21.54 -7.07
CA GLY A 234 -27.32 20.54 -6.44
C GLY A 234 -27.57 19.27 -7.27
N ILE A 235 -27.15 19.22 -8.54
CA ILE A 235 -27.25 18.02 -9.39
C ILE A 235 -25.90 17.28 -9.41
N GLY A 236 -25.87 16.08 -8.84
CA GLY A 236 -24.70 15.19 -8.87
C GLY A 236 -24.78 14.13 -9.98
N ALA A 237 -23.69 13.38 -10.17
CA ALA A 237 -23.55 12.36 -11.23
C ALA A 237 -24.73 11.38 -11.34
N LYS A 238 -25.24 10.89 -10.21
CA LYS A 238 -26.38 9.96 -10.17
C LYS A 238 -27.67 10.61 -10.66
N LYS A 239 -27.93 11.86 -10.25
CA LYS A 239 -29.14 12.56 -10.67
C LYS A 239 -29.05 12.97 -12.14
N ALA A 240 -27.88 13.39 -12.61
CA ALA A 240 -27.65 13.63 -14.03
C ALA A 240 -27.84 12.36 -14.88
N GLU A 241 -27.39 11.20 -14.39
CA GLU A 241 -27.64 9.90 -15.03
C GLU A 241 -29.13 9.56 -15.09
N GLU A 242 -29.85 9.77 -14.00
CA GLU A 242 -31.30 9.56 -13.92
C GLU A 242 -32.05 10.47 -14.90
N LEU A 243 -31.73 11.77 -14.95
CA LEU A 243 -32.36 12.74 -15.86
C LEU A 243 -32.21 12.33 -17.32
N VAL A 244 -31.02 11.88 -17.72
CA VAL A 244 -30.75 11.48 -19.11
C VAL A 244 -31.32 10.11 -19.44
N LYS A 245 -31.11 9.09 -18.59
CA LYS A 245 -31.47 7.70 -18.91
C LYS A 245 -32.92 7.34 -18.60
N LYS A 246 -33.47 7.86 -17.51
CA LYS A 246 -34.82 7.50 -17.05
C LYS A 246 -35.86 8.48 -17.57
N HIS A 247 -35.52 9.77 -17.61
CA HIS A 247 -36.46 10.83 -17.97
C HIS A 247 -36.24 11.41 -19.37
N ASN A 248 -35.23 10.92 -20.09
CA ASN A 248 -34.89 11.31 -21.47
C ASN A 248 -34.69 12.82 -21.66
N VAL A 249 -34.20 13.52 -20.63
CA VAL A 249 -33.90 14.96 -20.68
C VAL A 249 -32.46 15.12 -21.16
N THR A 250 -32.23 15.90 -22.22
CA THR A 250 -30.91 16.08 -22.83
C THR A 250 -30.46 17.54 -22.92
N THR A 251 -31.32 18.52 -22.63
CA THR A 251 -30.97 19.95 -22.64
C THR A 251 -31.42 20.68 -21.37
N ILE A 252 -30.85 21.87 -21.13
CA ILE A 252 -31.22 22.73 -19.98
C ILE A 252 -32.64 23.27 -20.14
N GLU A 253 -33.10 23.52 -21.36
CA GLU A 253 -34.46 23.96 -21.66
C GLU A 253 -35.49 22.88 -21.30
N GLN A 254 -35.22 21.62 -21.67
CA GLN A 254 -36.05 20.49 -21.27
C GLN A 254 -36.05 20.29 -19.75
N LEU A 255 -34.89 20.46 -19.12
CA LEU A 255 -34.78 20.38 -17.66
C LEU A 255 -35.56 21.50 -16.95
N ARG A 256 -35.61 22.71 -17.54
CA ARG A 256 -36.43 23.83 -17.06
C ARG A 256 -37.92 23.57 -17.19
N ALA A 257 -38.35 23.06 -18.35
CA ALA A 257 -39.75 22.74 -18.59
C ALA A 257 -40.29 21.69 -17.60
N ARG A 258 -39.45 20.77 -17.15
CA ARG A 258 -39.80 19.68 -16.22
C ARG A 258 -39.17 19.84 -14.83
N GLN A 259 -38.77 21.05 -14.46
CA GLN A 259 -38.04 21.27 -13.21
C GLN A 259 -38.89 20.93 -11.97
N ASP A 260 -40.20 21.14 -12.03
CA ASP A 260 -41.10 20.88 -10.90
C ASP A 260 -41.35 19.40 -10.65
N GLU A 261 -41.27 18.58 -11.70
CA GLU A 261 -41.37 17.12 -11.65
C GLU A 261 -40.03 16.48 -11.22
N LEU A 262 -38.91 16.98 -11.76
CA LEU A 262 -37.64 16.25 -11.76
C LEU A 262 -36.63 16.74 -10.72
N LEU A 263 -36.75 17.98 -10.24
CA LEU A 263 -35.76 18.63 -9.38
C LEU A 263 -36.34 19.01 -8.01
N ASN A 264 -35.50 18.92 -6.97
CA ASN A 264 -35.85 19.48 -5.65
C ASN A 264 -35.60 21.01 -5.60
N ASP A 265 -36.11 21.67 -4.57
CA ASP A 265 -36.05 23.15 -4.45
C ASP A 265 -34.62 23.72 -4.54
N LYS A 266 -33.62 23.03 -3.97
CA LYS A 266 -32.22 23.46 -4.05
C LYS A 266 -31.66 23.34 -5.46
N GLN A 267 -32.04 22.30 -6.19
CA GLN A 267 -31.67 22.09 -7.59
C GLN A 267 -32.37 23.11 -8.50
N LYS A 268 -33.64 23.46 -8.22
CA LYS A 268 -34.37 24.52 -8.92
C LYS A 268 -33.67 25.88 -8.76
N ILE A 269 -33.24 26.24 -7.54
CA ILE A 269 -32.43 27.45 -7.30
C ILE A 269 -31.12 27.40 -8.10
N GLY A 270 -30.45 26.24 -8.13
CA GLY A 270 -29.25 26.03 -8.93
C GLY A 270 -29.48 26.24 -10.43
N LEU A 271 -30.61 25.76 -10.95
CA LEU A 271 -31.00 25.89 -12.37
C LEU A 271 -31.43 27.33 -12.72
N LYS A 272 -32.08 28.03 -11.79
CA LYS A 272 -32.50 29.43 -11.90
C LYS A 272 -31.32 30.39 -12.09
N HIS A 273 -30.21 30.13 -11.41
CA HIS A 273 -29.01 30.98 -11.45
C HIS A 273 -27.85 30.40 -12.28
N TYR A 274 -28.11 29.33 -13.03
CA TYR A 274 -27.11 28.54 -13.74
C TYR A 274 -26.17 29.37 -14.61
N GLU A 275 -26.71 30.19 -15.53
CA GLU A 275 -25.92 30.98 -16.47
C GLU A 275 -25.09 32.07 -15.79
N ASP A 276 -25.59 32.61 -14.68
CA ASP A 276 -24.95 33.71 -13.97
C ASP A 276 -23.81 33.22 -13.07
N ILE A 277 -23.98 32.06 -12.42
CA ILE A 277 -22.95 31.42 -11.59
C ILE A 277 -21.76 30.92 -12.41
N LEU A 278 -21.98 30.50 -13.67
CA LEU A 278 -20.89 30.04 -14.55
C LEU A 278 -19.97 31.18 -15.04
N LYS A 279 -20.45 32.43 -15.05
CA LYS A 279 -19.65 33.59 -15.50
C LYS A 279 -18.56 33.93 -14.47
N ARG A 280 -17.32 34.12 -14.94
CA ARG A 280 -16.22 34.65 -14.10
C ARG A 280 -16.58 36.04 -13.53
N ILE A 281 -16.10 36.33 -12.33
CA ILE A 281 -16.34 37.57 -11.58
C ILE A 281 -15.10 38.46 -11.70
N PRO A 282 -15.16 39.60 -12.42
CA PRO A 282 -14.03 40.50 -12.54
C PRO A 282 -13.60 41.09 -11.19
N ARG A 283 -12.30 41.30 -10.97
CA ARG A 283 -11.78 41.88 -9.72
C ARG A 283 -12.42 43.22 -9.36
N LYS A 284 -12.71 44.06 -10.36
CA LYS A 284 -13.43 45.33 -10.16
C LYS A 284 -14.82 45.14 -9.55
N GLU A 285 -15.52 44.06 -9.91
CA GLU A 285 -16.82 43.71 -9.33
C GLU A 285 -16.65 43.22 -7.88
N ILE A 286 -15.63 42.41 -7.59
CA ILE A 286 -15.35 41.93 -6.23
C ILE A 286 -14.99 43.10 -5.29
N LEU A 287 -14.27 44.11 -5.78
CA LEU A 287 -14.02 45.35 -5.02
C LEU A 287 -15.31 46.12 -4.69
N GLN A 288 -16.32 46.07 -5.58
CA GLN A 288 -17.64 46.65 -5.29
C GLN A 288 -18.36 45.84 -4.20
N TYR A 289 -18.31 44.51 -4.29
CA TYR A 289 -18.80 43.63 -3.21
C TYR A 289 -18.09 43.94 -1.90
N GLU A 290 -16.77 44.03 -1.87
CA GLU A 290 -16.00 44.35 -0.66
C GLU A 290 -16.47 45.64 0.00
N LYS A 291 -16.69 46.70 -0.79
CA LYS A 291 -17.17 47.99 -0.28
C LYS A 291 -18.56 47.88 0.37
N GLU A 292 -19.51 47.24 -0.29
CA GLU A 292 -20.87 47.07 0.22
C GLU A 292 -20.92 46.13 1.44
N LEU A 293 -20.22 45.00 1.36
CA LEU A 293 -20.10 44.04 2.45
C LEU A 293 -19.43 44.67 3.68
N LYS A 294 -18.37 45.47 3.50
CA LYS A 294 -17.72 46.21 4.57
C LYS A 294 -18.68 47.17 5.24
N LYS A 295 -19.45 47.95 4.46
CA LYS A 295 -20.44 48.89 5.00
C LYS A 295 -21.49 48.20 5.87
N ILE A 296 -21.92 47.00 5.49
CA ILE A 296 -22.90 46.23 6.26
C ILE A 296 -22.25 45.60 7.49
N PHE A 297 -21.07 44.99 7.32
CA PHE A 297 -20.33 44.37 8.41
C PHE A 297 -20.01 45.37 9.53
N GLN A 298 -19.62 46.62 9.21
CA GLN A 298 -19.34 47.65 10.21
C GLN A 298 -20.54 47.99 11.11
N LYS A 299 -21.78 47.74 10.67
CA LYS A 299 -22.99 47.99 11.46
C LYS A 299 -23.34 46.85 12.41
N VAL A 300 -22.86 45.64 12.13
CA VAL A 300 -23.24 44.42 12.85
C VAL A 300 -22.07 43.78 13.62
N LYS A 301 -20.85 44.24 13.36
CA LYS A 301 -19.63 43.75 14.00
C LYS A 301 -19.59 44.10 15.49
N ASN A 302 -18.88 43.29 16.27
CA ASN A 302 -18.42 43.68 17.60
C ASN A 302 -17.15 44.54 17.46
N LYS A 303 -16.67 45.12 18.57
CA LYS A 303 -15.58 46.12 18.60
C LYS A 303 -14.35 45.70 17.78
N ASN A 304 -14.01 44.42 17.79
CA ASN A 304 -12.82 43.86 17.17
C ASN A 304 -13.08 42.72 16.16
N SER A 305 -14.33 42.51 15.73
CA SER A 305 -14.60 41.50 14.69
C SER A 305 -14.01 41.92 13.35
N THR A 306 -13.55 40.95 12.58
CA THR A 306 -12.91 41.15 11.29
C THR A 306 -13.61 40.33 10.22
N PHE A 307 -13.63 40.85 8.99
CA PHE A 307 -13.97 40.07 7.82
C PHE A 307 -12.98 40.36 6.70
N GLN A 308 -12.74 39.38 5.84
CA GLN A 308 -11.87 39.51 4.68
C GLN A 308 -12.37 38.65 3.53
N ILE A 309 -12.29 39.17 2.30
CA ILE A 309 -12.46 38.36 1.09
C ILE A 309 -11.16 37.59 0.86
N VAL A 310 -11.23 36.27 0.85
CA VAL A 310 -10.10 35.34 0.73
C VAL A 310 -10.06 34.74 -0.69
N GLY A 311 -9.48 33.54 -0.86
CA GLY A 311 -9.54 32.85 -2.15
C GLY A 311 -8.67 33.47 -3.25
N SER A 312 -9.12 33.34 -4.50
CA SER A 312 -8.41 33.88 -5.67
C SER A 312 -8.27 35.40 -5.66
N PHE A 313 -9.22 36.10 -5.03
CA PHE A 313 -9.18 37.55 -4.90
C PHE A 313 -7.99 38.00 -4.05
N ARG A 314 -7.77 37.38 -2.88
CA ARG A 314 -6.64 37.69 -1.98
C ARG A 314 -5.29 37.27 -2.58
N ARG A 315 -5.28 36.30 -3.51
CA ARG A 315 -4.11 35.94 -4.35
C ARG A 315 -3.81 36.91 -5.51
N GLY A 316 -4.61 37.96 -5.70
CA GLY A 316 -4.36 38.95 -6.76
C GLY A 316 -4.83 38.55 -8.16
N LYS A 317 -5.66 37.51 -8.32
CA LYS A 317 -6.18 37.13 -9.66
C LYS A 317 -7.05 38.25 -10.27
N PRO A 318 -7.04 38.40 -11.62
CA PRO A 318 -7.84 39.41 -12.32
C PRO A 318 -9.35 39.11 -12.30
N ASP A 319 -9.72 37.84 -12.12
CA ASP A 319 -11.11 37.38 -11.94
C ASP A 319 -11.17 36.19 -10.95
N SER A 320 -12.36 35.91 -10.42
CA SER A 320 -12.65 34.76 -9.53
C SER A 320 -13.86 33.96 -10.03
N GLY A 321 -14.01 32.72 -9.56
CA GLY A 321 -15.20 31.90 -9.86
C GLY A 321 -16.35 32.20 -8.89
N ASP A 322 -15.99 32.39 -7.63
CA ASP A 322 -16.85 32.70 -6.50
C ASP A 322 -16.20 33.75 -5.60
N ILE A 323 -16.96 34.22 -4.62
CA ILE A 323 -16.52 35.18 -3.60
C ILE A 323 -16.44 34.45 -2.26
N ASP A 324 -15.22 34.12 -1.82
CA ASP A 324 -14.98 33.50 -0.52
C ASP A 324 -14.77 34.56 0.57
N ILE A 325 -15.50 34.46 1.67
CA ILE A 325 -15.43 35.41 2.79
C ILE A 325 -15.12 34.67 4.08
N CYS A 326 -14.11 35.14 4.80
CA CYS A 326 -13.78 34.70 6.15
C CYS A 326 -14.16 35.80 7.15
N VAL A 327 -14.93 35.43 8.17
CA VAL A 327 -15.34 36.28 9.29
C VAL A 327 -14.73 35.70 10.57
N SER A 328 -14.23 36.55 11.45
CA SER A 328 -13.66 36.13 12.72
C SER A 328 -13.97 37.15 13.81
N ASP A 329 -14.24 36.65 15.01
CA ASP A 329 -14.52 37.45 16.20
C ASP A 329 -13.52 37.06 17.32
N PRO A 330 -12.92 38.02 18.05
CA PRO A 330 -11.95 37.69 19.10
C PRO A 330 -12.50 36.88 20.26
N ASP A 331 -13.80 37.01 20.55
CA ASP A 331 -14.50 36.25 21.60
C ASP A 331 -15.13 34.98 21.03
N ASP A 332 -14.77 34.61 19.79
CA ASP A 332 -15.33 33.49 19.02
C ASP A 332 -16.86 33.52 18.93
N ASN A 333 -17.45 34.71 19.02
CA ASN A 333 -18.89 34.90 19.02
C ASN A 333 -19.48 34.75 17.60
N VAL A 334 -20.03 33.57 17.35
CA VAL A 334 -20.68 33.21 16.09
C VAL A 334 -21.88 34.11 15.75
N GLU A 335 -22.48 34.78 16.72
CA GLU A 335 -23.66 35.60 16.47
C GLU A 335 -23.37 36.80 15.56
N VAL A 336 -22.12 37.29 15.55
CA VAL A 336 -21.70 38.31 14.58
C VAL A 336 -21.84 37.83 13.13
N PHE A 337 -21.59 36.53 12.90
CA PHE A 337 -21.69 35.89 11.59
C PHE A 337 -23.15 35.76 11.16
N ASN A 338 -24.03 35.33 12.06
CA ASN A 338 -25.46 35.22 11.82
C ASN A 338 -26.09 36.59 11.53
N ARG A 339 -25.85 37.59 12.39
CA ARG A 339 -26.33 38.97 12.16
C ARG A 339 -25.83 39.55 10.84
N PHE A 340 -24.62 39.21 10.43
CA PHE A 340 -24.10 39.63 9.13
C PHE A 340 -24.85 38.98 7.98
N LEU A 341 -25.08 37.67 8.02
CA LEU A 341 -25.89 36.96 7.01
C LEU A 341 -27.31 37.51 6.95
N ASP A 342 -27.96 37.74 8.10
CA ASP A 342 -29.32 38.30 8.17
C ASP A 342 -29.40 39.72 7.61
N ALA A 343 -28.40 40.56 7.90
CA ALA A 343 -28.32 41.89 7.32
C ALA A 343 -28.17 41.84 5.78
N LEU A 344 -27.42 40.87 5.24
CA LEU A 344 -27.26 40.66 3.80
C LEU A 344 -28.55 40.16 3.12
N ILE A 345 -29.28 39.26 3.78
CA ILE A 345 -30.59 38.77 3.33
C ILE A 345 -31.60 39.92 3.33
N LYS A 346 -31.69 40.66 4.44
CA LYS A 346 -32.58 41.83 4.58
C LYS A 346 -32.28 42.91 3.54
N LYS A 347 -31.02 43.11 3.18
CA LYS A 347 -30.61 44.05 2.12
C LYS A 347 -30.73 43.48 0.70
N LYS A 348 -31.21 42.24 0.54
CA LYS A 348 -31.32 41.51 -0.73
C LYS A 348 -29.99 41.46 -1.50
N ILE A 349 -28.86 41.49 -0.79
CA ILE A 349 -27.54 41.25 -1.36
C ILE A 349 -27.30 39.75 -1.42
N LEU A 350 -27.62 39.01 -0.35
CA LEU A 350 -27.75 37.56 -0.39
C LEU A 350 -29.18 37.22 -0.81
N ILE A 351 -29.36 36.84 -2.07
CA ILE A 351 -30.69 36.65 -2.69
C ILE A 351 -31.20 35.23 -2.53
N GLU A 352 -30.30 34.24 -2.43
CA GLU A 352 -30.65 32.83 -2.21
C GLU A 352 -29.69 32.24 -1.20
N VAL A 353 -30.21 31.43 -0.27
CA VAL A 353 -29.42 30.71 0.73
C VAL A 353 -29.40 29.24 0.36
N LEU A 354 -28.25 28.77 -0.15
CA LEU A 354 -28.08 27.39 -0.59
C LEU A 354 -27.83 26.44 0.59
N SER A 355 -27.15 26.95 1.62
CA SER A 355 -26.92 26.28 2.89
C SER A 355 -26.65 27.32 3.97
N ARG A 356 -27.33 27.20 5.11
CA ARG A 356 -27.11 28.06 6.28
C ARG A 356 -26.56 27.22 7.42
N GLY A 357 -25.37 27.57 7.88
CA GLY A 357 -24.73 26.94 9.01
C GLY A 357 -23.96 27.96 9.83
N ASN A 358 -23.77 27.64 11.11
CA ASN A 358 -23.12 28.53 12.08
C ASN A 358 -21.63 28.76 11.80
N VAL A 359 -20.98 27.83 11.10
CA VAL A 359 -19.57 27.93 10.72
C VAL A 359 -19.43 28.21 9.23
N LYS A 360 -20.22 27.56 8.38
CA LYS A 360 -20.16 27.72 6.93
C LYS A 360 -21.55 27.97 6.37
N SER A 361 -21.69 28.99 5.54
CA SER A 361 -22.93 29.28 4.82
C SER A 361 -22.62 29.52 3.34
N LEU A 362 -23.45 28.98 2.46
CA LEU A 362 -23.34 29.07 1.01
C LEU A 362 -24.55 29.81 0.47
N GLY A 363 -24.34 30.69 -0.49
CA GLY A 363 -25.46 31.37 -1.12
C GLY A 363 -25.17 31.96 -2.48
N VAL A 364 -26.19 32.62 -3.01
CA VAL A 364 -26.11 33.41 -4.24
C VAL A 364 -26.35 34.85 -3.86
N SER A 365 -25.40 35.71 -4.22
CA SER A 365 -25.49 37.14 -4.02
C SER A 365 -25.74 37.90 -5.32
N ARG A 366 -26.30 39.10 -5.23
CA ARG A 366 -26.46 39.97 -6.39
C ARG A 366 -26.34 41.44 -5.98
N LEU A 367 -25.41 42.15 -6.60
CA LEU A 367 -25.38 43.61 -6.58
C LEU A 367 -26.36 44.19 -7.61
N ARG A 368 -26.83 45.41 -7.37
CA ARG A 368 -27.76 46.11 -8.25
C ARG A 368 -27.21 46.17 -9.69
N ARG A 369 -28.00 45.68 -10.65
CA ARG A 369 -27.65 45.60 -12.09
C ARG A 369 -26.39 44.77 -12.39
N LYS A 370 -26.06 43.79 -11.54
CA LYS A 370 -25.01 42.80 -11.77
C LYS A 370 -25.58 41.39 -11.84
N PRO A 371 -24.89 40.45 -12.49
CA PRO A 371 -25.27 39.04 -12.48
C PRO A 371 -25.28 38.46 -11.07
N ALA A 372 -26.06 37.39 -10.88
CA ALA A 372 -26.03 36.63 -9.64
C ALA A 372 -24.70 35.87 -9.47
N ARG A 373 -24.04 36.01 -8.32
CA ARG A 373 -22.71 35.46 -8.04
C ARG A 373 -22.75 34.49 -6.89
N ARG A 374 -22.02 33.38 -7.00
CA ARG A 374 -21.81 32.47 -5.88
C ARG A 374 -20.96 33.15 -4.81
N ILE A 375 -21.42 33.08 -3.56
CA ILE A 375 -20.76 33.65 -2.40
C ILE A 375 -20.72 32.62 -1.27
N ASP A 376 -19.53 32.39 -0.74
CA ASP A 376 -19.27 31.38 0.27
C ASP A 376 -18.77 32.10 1.54
N PHE A 377 -19.45 31.88 2.66
CA PHE A 377 -19.13 32.49 3.95
C PHE A 377 -18.59 31.43 4.91
N MET A 378 -17.56 31.81 5.66
CA MET A 378 -16.98 31.00 6.72
C MET A 378 -16.73 31.85 7.96
N PHE A 379 -17.19 31.38 9.12
CA PHE A 379 -16.77 31.88 10.42
C PHE A 379 -15.55 31.07 10.90
N THR A 380 -14.55 31.75 11.45
CA THR A 380 -13.36 31.11 11.98
C THR A 380 -13.00 31.72 13.35
N PRO A 381 -12.84 30.88 14.39
CA PRO A 381 -12.34 31.33 15.68
C PRO A 381 -11.03 32.11 15.54
N ARG A 382 -10.80 33.13 16.37
CA ARG A 382 -9.62 34.00 16.26
C ARG A 382 -8.31 33.20 16.35
N LYS A 383 -8.29 32.12 17.15
CA LYS A 383 -7.15 31.21 17.31
C LYS A 383 -6.85 30.34 16.09
N GLU A 384 -7.78 30.23 15.16
CA GLU A 384 -7.65 29.41 13.94
C GLU A 384 -7.47 30.25 12.68
N LEU A 385 -7.61 31.58 12.79
CA LEU A 385 -7.68 32.50 11.67
C LEU A 385 -6.46 32.41 10.72
N SER A 386 -5.25 32.31 11.25
CA SER A 386 -4.02 32.17 10.45
C SER A 386 -4.03 30.90 9.57
N PHE A 387 -4.49 29.77 10.12
CA PHE A 387 -4.60 28.50 9.38
C PHE A 387 -5.72 28.54 8.35
N ALA A 388 -6.87 29.15 8.66
CA ALA A 388 -7.96 29.32 7.72
C ALA A 388 -7.55 30.24 6.55
N LEU A 389 -6.94 31.40 6.84
CA LEU A 389 -6.45 32.31 5.81
C LEU A 389 -5.46 31.61 4.87
N LEU A 390 -4.55 30.77 5.39
CA LEU A 390 -3.65 29.97 4.58
C LEU A 390 -4.40 28.93 3.74
N TYR A 391 -5.32 28.20 4.34
CA TYR A 391 -6.12 27.20 3.65
C TYR A 391 -6.91 27.79 2.48
N PHE A 392 -7.56 28.94 2.66
CA PHE A 392 -8.40 29.55 1.63
C PHE A 392 -7.61 30.40 0.64
N THR A 393 -6.50 31.00 1.08
CA THR A 393 -5.68 31.88 0.23
C THR A 393 -4.57 31.13 -0.49
N GLY A 394 -4.21 29.90 -0.10
CA GLY A 394 -3.29 29.05 -0.86
C GLY A 394 -3.96 28.43 -2.08
N SER A 395 -3.22 28.27 -3.18
CA SER A 395 -3.65 27.36 -4.24
C SER A 395 -3.68 25.90 -3.71
N LYS A 396 -4.45 25.02 -4.36
CA LYS A 396 -4.55 23.60 -3.96
C LYS A 396 -3.16 22.96 -3.80
N THR A 397 -2.24 23.33 -4.68
CA THR A 397 -0.85 22.83 -4.74
C THR A 397 0.00 23.44 -3.63
N PHE A 398 -0.07 24.75 -3.41
CA PHE A 398 0.59 25.43 -2.30
C PHE A 398 0.21 24.80 -0.93
N ASN A 399 -1.09 24.59 -0.70
CA ASN A 399 -1.59 23.97 0.52
C ASN A 399 -1.12 22.51 0.69
N THR A 400 -1.00 21.77 -0.42
CA THR A 400 -0.55 20.38 -0.40
C THR A 400 0.91 20.28 0.07
N VAL A 401 1.77 21.19 -0.42
CA VAL A 401 3.18 21.26 0.00
C VAL A 401 3.31 21.62 1.48
N MET A 402 2.57 22.64 1.95
CA MET A 402 2.61 23.00 3.38
C MET A 402 2.13 21.87 4.30
N ARG A 403 1.06 21.14 3.93
CA ARG A 403 0.58 19.99 4.71
C ARG A 403 1.58 18.84 4.71
N LYS A 404 2.24 18.58 3.58
CA LYS A 404 3.30 17.57 3.49
C LYS A 404 4.46 17.93 4.43
N ARG A 405 4.88 19.19 4.46
CA ARG A 405 5.89 19.68 5.40
C ARG A 405 5.48 19.49 6.86
N ALA A 406 4.22 19.80 7.20
CA ALA A 406 3.71 19.53 8.54
C ALA A 406 3.79 18.04 8.91
N LEU A 407 3.44 17.14 7.98
CA LEU A 407 3.51 15.69 8.20
C LEU A 407 4.94 15.20 8.42
N ASP A 408 5.91 15.76 7.71
CA ASP A 408 7.33 15.44 7.88
C ASP A 408 7.84 15.86 9.27
N LEU A 409 7.24 16.88 9.87
CA LEU A 409 7.48 17.31 11.25
C LEU A 409 6.63 16.54 12.29
N GLY A 410 5.85 15.55 11.86
CA GLY A 410 5.01 14.72 12.73
C GLY A 410 3.63 15.32 13.06
N TYR A 411 3.16 16.29 12.28
CA TYR A 411 1.88 16.97 12.48
C TYR A 411 0.96 16.84 11.26
N SER A 412 -0.35 16.75 11.47
CA SER A 412 -1.35 17.01 10.43
C SER A 412 -1.79 18.46 10.50
N MET A 413 -1.79 19.17 9.38
CA MET A 413 -2.25 20.57 9.29
C MET A 413 -3.56 20.66 8.51
N ASN A 414 -4.52 21.44 9.02
CA ASN A 414 -5.75 21.81 8.31
C ASN A 414 -6.14 23.27 8.63
N GLU A 415 -7.30 23.73 8.16
CA GLU A 415 -7.84 25.09 8.36
C GLU A 415 -8.04 25.47 9.84
N HIS A 416 -8.12 24.48 10.73
CA HIS A 416 -8.34 24.69 12.16
C HIS A 416 -7.03 24.71 12.96
N GLY A 417 -5.92 24.23 12.40
CA GLY A 417 -4.62 24.18 13.08
C GLY A 417 -3.78 22.93 12.81
N LEU A 418 -2.79 22.74 13.69
CA LEU A 418 -1.89 21.59 13.68
C LEU A 418 -2.32 20.54 14.70
N TYR A 419 -2.16 19.27 14.36
CA TYR A 419 -2.54 18.13 15.19
C TYR A 419 -1.39 17.15 15.26
N LYS A 420 -1.03 16.70 16.46
CA LYS A 420 0.08 15.77 16.63
C LYS A 420 -0.34 14.40 16.08
N MET A 421 0.52 13.75 15.31
CA MET A 421 0.25 12.40 14.84
C MET A 421 0.62 11.41 15.94
N GLU A 422 -0.34 10.57 16.34
CA GLU A 422 -0.19 9.63 17.47
C GLU A 422 -0.28 8.18 16.96
N LYS A 423 0.45 7.26 17.61
CA LYS A 423 0.40 5.83 17.29
C LYS A 423 -0.63 5.15 18.17
N VAL A 424 -1.64 4.54 17.54
CA VAL A 424 -2.63 3.69 18.21
C VAL A 424 -2.55 2.30 17.59
N GLY A 425 -1.93 1.36 18.30
CA GLY A 425 -1.61 0.03 17.77
C GLY A 425 -0.64 0.10 16.58
N LYS A 426 -0.95 -0.59 15.48
CA LYS A 426 -0.14 -0.61 14.23
C LYS A 426 -0.43 0.56 13.28
N SER A 427 -1.31 1.50 13.65
CA SER A 427 -1.75 2.61 12.78
C SER A 427 -1.42 3.98 13.38
N VAL A 428 -0.99 4.93 12.54
CA VAL A 428 -0.82 6.34 12.93
C VAL A 428 -2.13 7.08 12.67
N LYS A 429 -2.68 7.73 13.70
CA LYS A 429 -3.92 8.51 13.61
C LYS A 429 -3.68 9.97 14.00
N LYS A 430 -4.58 10.85 13.55
CA LYS A 430 -4.63 12.26 13.94
C LYS A 430 -4.97 12.32 15.44
N GLY A 431 -4.01 12.77 16.25
CA GLY A 431 -4.11 12.90 17.70
C GLY A 431 -4.59 14.29 18.11
N LYS A 432 -4.20 14.73 19.32
CA LYS A 432 -4.65 16.01 19.89
C LYS A 432 -4.19 17.23 19.08
N LYS A 433 -5.03 18.27 19.05
CA LYS A 433 -4.70 19.58 18.48
C LYS A 433 -3.52 20.18 19.26
N LEU A 434 -2.57 20.76 18.55
CA LEU A 434 -1.42 21.44 19.15
C LEU A 434 -1.93 22.68 19.88
N ASP A 435 -1.74 22.70 21.20
CA ASP A 435 -2.09 23.84 22.06
C ASP A 435 -1.00 24.91 21.99
N LYS A 436 -0.83 25.48 20.80
CA LYS A 436 0.06 26.61 20.53
C LYS A 436 -0.72 27.64 19.70
N TYR A 437 -0.66 28.89 20.13
CA TYR A 437 -1.32 30.01 19.45
C TYR A 437 -0.44 30.55 18.31
N PHE A 438 -1.05 30.77 17.14
CA PHE A 438 -0.41 31.28 15.92
C PHE A 438 -1.17 32.52 15.45
N PRO A 439 -0.84 33.71 15.97
CA PRO A 439 -1.59 34.92 15.67
C PRO A 439 -1.51 35.33 14.19
N GLU A 440 -0.35 35.17 13.55
CA GLU A 440 -0.13 35.60 12.17
C GLU A 440 0.13 34.40 11.23
N GLU A 441 -0.14 34.59 9.93
CA GLU A 441 0.17 33.56 8.92
C GLU A 441 1.67 33.21 8.92
N GLU A 442 2.54 34.20 9.13
CA GLU A 442 4.00 34.05 9.21
C GLU A 442 4.46 33.11 10.33
N ASP A 443 3.76 33.09 11.47
CA ASP A 443 4.08 32.18 12.58
C ASP A 443 3.93 30.70 12.18
N VAL A 444 3.01 30.41 11.26
CA VAL A 444 2.81 29.07 10.72
C VAL A 444 3.98 28.69 9.80
N PHE A 445 4.48 29.61 8.97
CA PHE A 445 5.67 29.37 8.14
C PHE A 445 6.92 29.17 8.99
N ASN A 446 7.11 30.02 10.01
CA ASN A 446 8.23 29.91 10.94
C ASN A 446 8.22 28.57 11.67
N PHE A 447 7.04 28.10 12.11
CA PHE A 447 6.91 26.78 12.72
C PHE A 447 7.21 25.62 11.76
N LEU A 448 6.86 25.77 10.49
CA LEU A 448 7.16 24.78 9.45
C LEU A 448 8.60 24.90 8.92
N GLY A 449 9.37 25.92 9.32
CA GLY A 449 10.71 26.21 8.82
C GLY A 449 10.71 26.59 7.34
N MET A 450 9.74 27.41 6.92
CA MET A 450 9.53 27.83 5.53
C MET A 450 9.72 29.34 5.39
N VAL A 451 10.18 29.81 4.23
CA VAL A 451 10.20 31.23 3.87
C VAL A 451 8.76 31.70 3.76
N TYR A 452 8.42 32.78 4.48
CA TYR A 452 7.09 33.38 4.38
C TYR A 452 6.80 33.87 2.96
N LYS A 453 5.57 33.61 2.50
CA LYS A 453 5.07 34.10 1.20
C LYS A 453 3.80 34.90 1.39
N ALA A 454 3.82 36.14 0.90
CA ALA A 454 2.65 37.01 0.90
C ALA A 454 1.54 36.40 0.02
N PRO A 455 0.26 36.73 0.28
CA PRO A 455 -0.87 36.15 -0.45
C PRO A 455 -0.76 36.16 -1.98
N ILE A 456 -0.20 37.21 -2.57
CA ILE A 456 -0.05 37.36 -4.02
C ILE A 456 0.99 36.41 -4.62
N ASP A 457 1.94 35.95 -3.80
CA ASP A 457 3.04 35.06 -4.20
C ASP A 457 2.68 33.57 -4.06
N ARG A 458 1.50 33.24 -3.51
CA ARG A 458 1.02 31.86 -3.27
C ARG A 458 0.40 31.24 -4.53
N ILE A 459 1.13 31.33 -5.64
CA ILE A 459 0.66 30.98 -6.98
C ILE A 459 0.59 29.47 -7.17
N ASP A 460 1.65 28.73 -6.82
CA ASP A 460 1.70 27.26 -6.92
C ASP A 460 2.65 26.62 -5.88
N GLY A 461 2.98 25.33 -6.05
CA GLY A 461 3.85 24.59 -5.13
C GLY A 461 5.33 25.00 -5.19
N THR A 462 5.78 25.64 -6.27
CA THR A 462 7.16 26.11 -6.44
C THR A 462 7.42 27.40 -5.65
N SER A 463 6.37 28.11 -5.26
CA SER A 463 6.44 29.27 -4.37
C SER A 463 6.93 28.92 -2.96
N VAL A 464 7.06 27.65 -2.58
CA VAL A 464 7.51 27.22 -1.25
C VAL A 464 9.03 27.06 -1.21
N ALA A 465 9.70 27.90 -0.42
CA ALA A 465 11.14 27.81 -0.16
C ALA A 465 11.40 27.58 1.34
N LEU A 466 12.55 26.99 1.68
CA LEU A 466 13.04 26.86 3.06
C LEU A 466 13.98 28.04 3.37
N LEU A 467 14.01 28.52 4.61
CA LEU A 467 14.90 29.63 5.02
C LEU A 467 16.36 29.17 4.90
N GLU A 468 17.15 29.81 4.02
CA GLU A 468 18.61 29.66 3.92
C GLU A 468 19.32 30.74 4.75
N ASP A 469 20.55 30.47 5.18
CA ASP A 469 21.31 31.14 6.26
C ASP A 469 20.79 30.95 7.69
N GLN A 470 20.90 29.71 8.15
CA GLN A 470 21.84 29.46 9.25
C GLN A 470 23.05 28.71 8.66
N PRO A 471 24.28 28.99 9.11
CA PRO A 471 25.47 28.26 8.68
C PRO A 471 25.22 26.77 8.83
N GLN A 472 25.83 25.94 7.97
CA GLN A 472 25.77 24.50 8.04
C GLN A 472 26.02 24.03 9.48
N ILE A 473 24.94 23.84 10.24
CA ILE A 473 24.97 23.10 11.48
C ILE A 473 25.03 21.67 10.99
N GLU A 474 26.27 21.18 10.88
CA GLU A 474 26.59 19.78 11.08
C GLU A 474 25.83 19.28 12.31
N THR A 475 24.62 18.77 12.10
CA THR A 475 23.95 17.92 13.08
C THR A 475 24.38 16.49 12.80
N LYS A 476 25.69 16.23 12.97
CA LYS A 476 26.12 15.01 13.67
C LYS A 476 25.71 15.15 15.13
N THR A 477 24.41 15.01 15.33
CA THR A 477 23.75 14.75 16.60
C THR A 477 22.74 13.68 16.19
N LYS A 478 22.99 12.37 16.35
CA LYS A 478 23.32 11.75 17.64
C LYS A 478 22.88 12.67 18.78
N VAL A 479 21.59 13.04 18.80
CA VAL A 479 21.02 13.61 20.02
C VAL A 479 20.57 12.39 20.81
N SER A 480 21.13 12.16 21.97
CA SER A 480 21.32 13.26 22.87
C SER A 480 22.39 12.91 23.87
N LEU A 481 23.25 13.88 24.15
CA LEU A 481 23.32 14.51 25.47
C LEU A 481 24.72 15.07 25.62
N LYS A 482 24.80 16.34 26.02
CA LYS A 482 26.02 16.99 26.50
C LYS A 482 26.87 15.98 27.26
N THR A 483 28.00 15.56 26.71
CA THR A 483 28.90 14.66 27.43
C THR A 483 29.61 15.47 28.51
N THR A 484 28.99 15.50 29.68
CA THR A 484 29.76 15.32 30.91
C THR A 484 29.67 13.84 31.28
N ARG A 485 30.69 13.12 30.80
CA ARG A 485 31.21 11.83 31.29
C ARG A 485 30.45 10.53 30.94
N SER A 486 30.90 9.95 29.82
CA SER A 486 31.52 8.62 29.79
C SER A 486 30.85 7.50 30.59
N THR A 487 29.97 6.76 29.93
CA THR A 487 30.30 5.36 29.63
C THR A 487 30.09 5.16 28.14
N SER A 488 31.16 4.83 27.40
CA SER A 488 31.04 4.53 25.96
C SER A 488 30.05 3.37 25.77
N THR A 489 29.30 3.32 24.68
CA THR A 489 28.42 2.17 24.38
C THR A 489 29.22 0.85 24.41
N LYS A 490 30.51 0.88 24.03
CA LYS A 490 31.49 -0.21 24.24
C LYS A 490 31.77 -0.52 25.73
N SER A 491 31.82 0.48 26.61
CA SER A 491 31.92 0.32 28.07
C SER A 491 30.62 -0.19 28.70
N ASN A 492 29.44 0.17 28.19
CA ASN A 492 28.16 -0.37 28.65
C ASN A 492 28.01 -1.84 28.22
N VAL A 493 28.44 -2.18 27.00
CA VAL A 493 28.58 -3.57 26.53
C VAL A 493 29.56 -4.34 27.42
N LYS A 494 30.78 -3.82 27.66
CA LYS A 494 31.75 -4.43 28.59
C LYS A 494 31.28 -4.50 30.06
N SER A 495 30.44 -3.57 30.51
CA SER A 495 29.87 -3.56 31.87
C SER A 495 28.69 -4.51 31.99
N PHE A 496 27.92 -4.70 30.92
CA PHE A 496 26.90 -5.74 30.82
C PHE A 496 27.54 -7.13 30.84
N GLN A 497 28.63 -7.35 30.09
CA GLN A 497 29.44 -8.57 30.14
C GLN A 497 30.03 -8.85 31.55
N LYS A 498 30.22 -7.80 32.37
CA LYS A 498 30.81 -7.93 33.73
C LYS A 498 29.79 -7.99 34.87
N TYR A 499 28.61 -7.36 34.75
CA TYR A 499 27.63 -7.21 35.84
C TYR A 499 26.21 -7.74 35.51
N GLY A 500 25.99 -8.24 34.29
CA GLY A 500 24.76 -8.95 33.88
C GLY A 500 23.47 -8.10 33.84
N GLN A 501 22.32 -8.77 33.97
CA GLN A 501 20.99 -8.18 33.78
C GLN A 501 20.68 -6.98 34.70
N SER A 502 21.19 -6.98 35.94
CA SER A 502 21.01 -5.90 36.93
C SER A 502 21.56 -4.53 36.47
N PHE A 503 22.47 -4.52 35.50
CA PHE A 503 23.02 -3.32 34.89
C PHE A 503 22.12 -2.76 33.79
N ILE A 504 21.59 -3.62 32.90
CA ILE A 504 20.72 -3.20 31.80
C ILE A 504 19.34 -2.71 32.29
N GLU A 505 18.91 -3.13 33.48
CA GLU A 505 17.68 -2.63 34.12
C GLU A 505 17.71 -1.14 34.46
N LYS A 506 18.90 -0.59 34.68
CA LYS A 506 19.15 0.81 35.04
C LYS A 506 19.42 1.68 33.81
N LEU A 507 19.50 1.06 32.62
CA LEU A 507 19.73 1.76 31.36
C LEU A 507 18.41 2.22 30.75
N THR A 508 18.45 3.38 30.10
CA THR A 508 17.27 3.93 29.42
C THR A 508 16.98 3.19 28.12
N GLU A 509 15.74 3.23 27.64
CA GLU A 509 15.34 2.64 26.35
C GLU A 509 16.30 3.03 25.21
N GLN A 510 16.78 4.27 25.22
CA GLN A 510 17.69 4.81 24.22
C GLN A 510 19.10 4.20 24.33
N GLN A 511 19.63 3.99 25.54
CA GLN A 511 20.94 3.36 25.75
C GLN A 511 20.93 1.88 25.37
N LEU A 512 19.84 1.16 25.71
CA LEU A 512 19.62 -0.22 25.32
C LEU A 512 19.45 -0.37 23.80
N SER A 513 18.69 0.55 23.17
CA SER A 513 18.56 0.65 21.71
C SER A 513 19.89 0.89 21.02
N GLU A 514 20.76 1.71 21.59
CA GLU A 514 22.09 1.99 21.06
C GLU A 514 23.04 0.81 21.22
N MET A 515 22.97 0.06 22.33
CA MET A 515 23.70 -1.19 22.50
C MET A 515 23.31 -2.21 21.43
N ILE A 516 22.00 -2.41 21.21
CA ILE A 516 21.50 -3.36 20.20
C ILE A 516 21.82 -2.90 18.76
N ARG A 517 21.67 -1.60 18.44
CA ARG A 517 22.05 -1.06 17.11
C ARG A 517 23.54 -1.14 16.85
N MET A 518 24.37 -0.97 17.87
CA MET A 518 25.82 -1.09 17.74
C MET A 518 26.22 -2.54 17.50
N CYS A 519 25.64 -3.49 18.25
CA CYS A 519 25.85 -4.92 18.02
C CYS A 519 25.39 -5.31 16.62
N ASN A 520 24.19 -4.89 16.19
CA ASN A 520 23.69 -5.10 14.83
C ASN A 520 24.59 -4.47 13.76
N LYS A 521 25.01 -3.22 13.92
CA LYS A 521 25.86 -2.56 12.92
C LYS A 521 27.21 -3.25 12.76
N LEU A 522 27.83 -3.71 13.85
CA LEU A 522 29.16 -4.32 13.82
C LEU A 522 29.13 -5.80 13.41
N TYR A 523 28.02 -6.48 13.71
CA TYR A 523 27.71 -7.81 13.20
C TYR A 523 27.43 -7.76 11.69
N TYR A 524 26.48 -6.92 11.23
CA TYR A 524 25.99 -6.96 9.85
C TYR A 524 26.74 -6.09 8.83
N CYS A 525 27.48 -5.05 9.24
CA CYS A 525 28.17 -4.16 8.29
C CYS A 525 29.70 -4.29 8.30
N ASN A 526 30.30 -4.91 9.34
CA ASN A 526 31.75 -4.85 9.58
C ASN A 526 32.40 -6.20 10.02
N ASN A 527 31.66 -7.34 10.07
CA ASN A 527 32.13 -8.71 10.42
C ASN A 527 32.97 -8.89 11.72
N LYS A 528 32.72 -8.14 12.80
CA LYS A 528 33.33 -8.40 14.12
C LYS A 528 32.34 -8.19 15.29
N PRO A 529 31.71 -9.25 15.83
CA PRO A 529 30.80 -9.15 16.98
C PRO A 529 31.53 -8.77 18.28
N ILE A 530 30.83 -8.05 19.17
CA ILE A 530 31.36 -7.57 20.48
C ILE A 530 30.67 -8.25 21.68
N LEU A 531 29.53 -8.91 21.46
CA LEU A 531 28.82 -9.77 22.42
C LEU A 531 28.74 -11.18 21.85
N THR A 532 28.70 -12.18 22.73
CA THR A 532 28.30 -13.56 22.34
C THR A 532 26.80 -13.60 22.04
N ASP A 533 26.35 -14.63 21.31
CA ASP A 533 24.94 -14.74 20.90
C ASP A 533 24.01 -14.83 22.11
N GLU A 534 24.40 -15.57 23.15
CA GLU A 534 23.65 -15.64 24.41
C GLU A 534 23.55 -14.29 25.13
N GLU A 535 24.62 -13.48 25.16
CA GLU A 535 24.60 -12.14 25.76
C GLU A 535 23.73 -11.16 24.95
N TYR A 536 23.77 -11.27 23.62
CA TYR A 536 22.95 -10.46 22.73
C TYR A 536 21.45 -10.80 22.87
N ASP A 537 21.13 -12.08 23.02
CA ASP A 537 19.75 -12.55 23.21
C ASP A 537 19.18 -12.12 24.57
N ILE A 538 19.95 -12.21 25.66
CA ILE A 538 19.53 -11.68 26.98
C ILE A 538 19.25 -10.17 26.90
N LEU A 539 20.09 -9.40 26.19
CA LEU A 539 19.87 -7.97 25.97
C LEU A 539 18.63 -7.72 25.10
N LYS A 540 18.38 -8.55 24.09
CA LYS A 540 17.25 -8.42 23.16
C LYS A 540 15.92 -8.79 23.81
N GLU A 541 15.84 -9.92 24.50
CA GLU A 541 14.64 -10.36 25.22
C GLU A 541 14.23 -9.32 26.29
N TYR A 542 15.18 -8.79 27.05
CA TYR A 542 14.92 -7.73 28.03
C TYR A 542 14.27 -6.48 27.41
N ILE A 543 14.72 -6.08 26.22
CA ILE A 543 14.18 -4.90 25.52
C ILE A 543 12.84 -5.26 24.82
N GLU A 544 12.65 -6.49 24.35
CA GLU A 544 11.38 -6.96 23.76
C GLU A 544 10.25 -6.99 24.79
N GLU A 545 10.55 -7.42 26.01
CA GLU A 545 9.59 -7.50 27.11
C GLU A 545 9.27 -6.11 27.68
N LYS A 546 10.30 -5.31 28.01
CA LYS A 546 10.12 -4.00 28.67
C LYS A 546 9.78 -2.86 27.70
N TYR A 547 10.21 -2.96 26.44
CA TYR A 547 9.93 -1.98 25.38
C TYR A 547 9.44 -2.67 24.08
N PRO A 548 8.23 -3.26 24.05
CA PRO A 548 7.74 -4.08 22.91
C PRO A 548 7.60 -3.33 21.56
N ASN A 549 7.63 -1.99 21.63
CA ASN A 549 7.59 -1.08 20.48
C ASN A 549 8.94 -0.45 20.13
N ASN A 550 10.01 -0.85 20.83
CA ASN A 550 11.37 -0.40 20.57
C ASN A 550 11.74 -0.72 19.12
N LYS A 551 12.03 0.35 18.36
CA LYS A 551 12.31 0.19 16.94
C LYS A 551 13.65 -0.51 16.70
N ALA A 552 14.62 -0.39 17.60
CA ALA A 552 15.97 -0.92 17.43
C ALA A 552 16.01 -2.45 17.28
N ILE A 553 15.05 -3.16 17.89
CA ILE A 553 14.89 -4.62 17.74
C ILE A 553 14.23 -4.99 16.41
N LYS A 554 13.35 -4.11 15.90
CA LYS A 554 12.63 -4.27 14.62
C LYS A 554 13.38 -3.68 13.42
N GLU A 555 14.43 -2.91 13.67
CA GLU A 555 15.25 -2.17 12.71
C GLU A 555 16.27 -3.04 11.96
N GLY A 556 16.15 -4.39 12.05
CA GLY A 556 17.04 -5.35 11.38
C GLY A 556 17.57 -4.84 10.02
N HIS A 557 18.90 -4.91 9.87
CA HIS A 557 19.74 -4.66 8.68
C HIS A 557 19.34 -3.57 7.64
N THR A 558 18.59 -2.51 7.99
CA THR A 558 17.96 -1.61 6.98
C THR A 558 18.39 -0.14 7.04
N MET A 559 19.68 0.15 6.77
CA MET A 559 20.16 1.51 6.44
C MET A 559 21.01 1.57 5.16
N CYS A 560 20.62 0.90 4.09
CA CYS A 560 21.16 1.07 2.72
C CYS A 560 20.13 0.64 1.66
N SER A 561 19.50 1.55 0.89
CA SER A 561 18.85 1.29 -0.44
C SER A 561 18.12 2.48 -1.14
N ILE A 562 18.08 2.46 -2.48
CA ILE A 562 17.48 3.39 -3.51
C ILE A 562 16.09 2.91 -3.95
N ALA A 563 15.13 3.64 -4.60
CA ALA A 563 13.75 3.20 -5.06
C ALA A 563 13.62 2.50 -6.47
N VAL A 564 12.84 1.40 -6.63
CA VAL A 564 12.44 0.67 -7.88
C VAL A 564 10.92 0.39 -7.88
N GLU A 565 10.18 0.78 -8.91
CA GLU A 565 8.73 0.50 -9.03
C GLU A 565 8.42 -0.90 -9.58
N LYS A 566 7.41 -1.58 -9.00
CA LYS A 566 6.89 -2.89 -9.46
C LYS A 566 6.08 -2.76 -10.75
N ARG A 567 6.70 -2.95 -11.92
CA ARG A 567 6.02 -3.01 -13.23
C ARG A 567 5.76 -4.47 -13.63
N LYS A 568 4.49 -4.89 -13.60
CA LYS A 568 4.08 -6.18 -14.21
C LYS A 568 4.13 -6.05 -15.73
N MET A 569 4.62 -7.07 -16.42
CA MET A 569 4.69 -7.12 -17.88
C MET A 569 4.27 -8.49 -18.42
N THR A 570 3.65 -8.52 -19.60
CA THR A 570 3.47 -9.76 -20.37
C THR A 570 4.84 -10.21 -20.87
N LEU A 571 5.13 -11.51 -20.74
CA LEU A 571 6.43 -12.03 -21.11
C LEU A 571 6.57 -12.09 -22.66
N PRO A 572 7.73 -11.71 -23.22
CA PRO A 572 8.02 -11.88 -24.66
C PRO A 572 7.90 -13.34 -25.14
N PHE A 573 8.15 -14.28 -24.23
CA PHE A 573 7.96 -15.70 -24.45
C PHE A 573 7.50 -16.39 -23.15
N GLU A 574 6.74 -17.47 -23.26
CA GLU A 574 6.24 -18.19 -22.09
C GLU A 574 7.37 -18.92 -21.34
N MET A 575 7.28 -18.96 -20.01
CA MET A 575 8.31 -19.54 -19.15
C MET A 575 7.73 -20.64 -18.26
N TRP A 576 7.48 -21.81 -18.84
CA TRP A 576 6.98 -22.99 -18.13
C TRP A 576 8.05 -23.66 -17.25
N SER A 577 7.59 -24.48 -16.31
CA SER A 577 8.45 -25.24 -15.40
C SER A 577 8.81 -26.60 -15.99
N MET A 578 9.47 -27.45 -15.20
CA MET A 578 9.89 -28.79 -15.58
C MET A 578 9.14 -29.82 -14.74
N ASP A 579 8.78 -30.94 -15.37
CA ASP A 579 8.27 -32.11 -14.66
C ASP A 579 9.41 -32.77 -13.87
N LYS A 580 9.09 -33.36 -12.72
CA LYS A 580 10.08 -33.91 -11.78
C LYS A 580 10.08 -35.42 -11.85
N ILE A 581 11.27 -36.01 -11.96
CA ILE A 581 11.47 -37.46 -11.93
C ILE A 581 12.43 -37.79 -10.78
N LYS A 582 12.10 -38.83 -10.00
CA LYS A 582 12.88 -39.27 -8.84
C LYS A 582 13.24 -40.75 -8.85
N SER A 583 12.47 -41.57 -9.57
CA SER A 583 12.65 -43.03 -9.58
C SER A 583 13.31 -43.52 -10.87
N GLU A 584 14.09 -44.59 -10.76
CA GLU A 584 14.70 -45.27 -11.92
C GLU A 584 13.63 -45.74 -12.92
N LYS A 585 12.49 -46.23 -12.41
CA LYS A 585 11.34 -46.66 -13.23
C LYS A 585 10.84 -45.54 -14.14
N ASP A 586 10.71 -44.33 -13.62
CA ASP A 586 10.23 -43.17 -14.37
C ASP A 586 11.27 -42.69 -15.40
N ILE A 587 12.57 -42.77 -15.08
CA ILE A 587 13.66 -42.50 -16.02
C ILE A 587 13.57 -43.48 -17.20
N ASN A 588 13.41 -44.78 -16.91
CA ASN A 588 13.29 -45.80 -17.94
C ASN A 588 12.05 -45.63 -18.82
N LEU A 589 10.90 -45.21 -18.25
CA LEU A 589 9.72 -44.85 -19.03
C LEU A 589 9.97 -43.66 -19.96
N TRP A 590 10.71 -42.65 -19.49
CA TRP A 590 11.07 -41.50 -20.30
C TRP A 590 12.03 -41.89 -21.45
N LEU A 591 13.03 -42.73 -21.18
CA LEU A 591 13.98 -43.26 -22.16
C LEU A 591 13.33 -44.09 -23.27
N LYS A 592 12.23 -44.79 -22.99
CA LYS A 592 11.46 -45.50 -24.03
C LYS A 592 10.94 -44.54 -25.11
N LYS A 593 10.62 -43.31 -24.73
CA LYS A 593 10.03 -42.29 -25.61
C LYS A 593 11.07 -41.39 -26.27
N TYR A 594 12.16 -41.06 -25.57
CA TYR A 594 13.18 -40.13 -26.03
C TYR A 594 14.53 -40.85 -26.17
N LYS A 595 14.73 -41.46 -27.33
CA LYS A 595 15.94 -42.22 -27.69
C LYS A 595 16.93 -41.27 -28.40
N GLY A 596 18.08 -41.01 -27.80
CA GLY A 596 19.06 -40.07 -28.37
C GLY A 596 20.24 -39.77 -27.46
N LYS A 597 21.08 -38.81 -27.90
CA LYS A 597 22.08 -38.18 -27.02
C LYS A 597 21.36 -37.19 -26.11
N TYR A 598 21.80 -37.12 -24.86
CA TYR A 598 21.21 -36.26 -23.85
C TYR A 598 22.16 -35.10 -23.53
N VAL A 599 21.59 -33.97 -23.13
CA VAL A 599 22.35 -32.91 -22.47
C VAL A 599 21.84 -32.81 -21.05
N ILE A 600 22.76 -32.92 -20.10
CA ILE A 600 22.48 -32.64 -18.69
C ILE A 600 23.01 -31.26 -18.34
N SER A 601 22.29 -30.55 -17.47
CA SER A 601 22.75 -29.29 -16.88
C SER A 601 22.35 -29.19 -15.42
N ALA A 602 23.09 -28.38 -14.67
CA ALA A 602 22.76 -28.12 -13.28
C ALA A 602 21.36 -27.49 -13.16
N LYS A 603 20.51 -28.06 -12.31
CA LYS A 603 19.28 -27.41 -11.91
C LYS A 603 19.60 -26.44 -10.78
N VAL A 604 19.87 -25.20 -11.17
CA VAL A 604 20.16 -24.10 -10.27
C VAL A 604 18.94 -23.65 -9.45
N ASP A 605 19.17 -23.20 -8.22
CA ASP A 605 18.13 -22.79 -7.27
C ASP A 605 18.12 -21.27 -7.01
N GLY A 606 17.40 -20.53 -7.87
CA GLY A 606 17.34 -19.08 -7.79
C GLY A 606 15.99 -18.50 -8.18
N VAL A 607 16.03 -17.35 -8.86
CA VAL A 607 14.84 -16.70 -9.42
C VAL A 607 14.92 -16.72 -10.94
N SER A 608 14.08 -17.52 -11.58
CA SER A 608 14.02 -17.60 -13.05
C SER A 608 13.75 -16.24 -13.71
N ALA A 609 14.58 -15.91 -14.69
CA ALA A 609 14.53 -14.68 -15.47
C ALA A 609 14.68 -14.95 -16.97
N GLY A 610 14.11 -14.05 -17.79
CA GLY A 610 14.28 -14.04 -19.23
C GLY A 610 14.87 -12.71 -19.67
N TYR A 611 15.71 -12.77 -20.71
CA TYR A 611 16.33 -11.61 -21.34
C TYR A 611 16.01 -11.64 -22.85
N SER A 612 15.57 -10.50 -23.39
CA SER A 612 15.21 -10.35 -24.80
C SER A 612 15.77 -9.06 -25.37
N THR A 613 16.39 -9.14 -26.56
CA THR A 613 16.84 -7.98 -27.35
C THR A 613 15.99 -7.77 -28.61
N LYS A 614 14.94 -8.57 -28.84
CA LYS A 614 14.06 -8.44 -30.02
C LYS A 614 13.17 -7.20 -30.00
N MET A 615 12.84 -6.68 -28.83
CA MET A 615 11.91 -5.56 -28.68
C MET A 615 12.54 -4.18 -28.93
N GLY A 616 13.61 -4.12 -29.73
CA GLY A 616 14.38 -2.89 -30.00
C GLY A 616 15.18 -2.34 -28.81
N LYS A 617 14.94 -2.84 -27.59
CA LYS A 617 15.72 -2.55 -26.37
C LYS A 617 15.93 -3.82 -25.53
N PRO A 618 17.14 -4.03 -24.98
CA PRO A 618 17.39 -5.10 -24.00
C PRO A 618 16.40 -5.03 -22.84
N THR A 619 15.66 -6.12 -22.62
CA THR A 619 14.62 -6.22 -21.59
C THR A 619 14.88 -7.45 -20.74
N LEU A 620 14.89 -7.29 -19.41
CA LEU A 620 15.08 -8.37 -18.44
C LEU A 620 13.83 -8.48 -17.56
N PHE A 621 13.34 -9.69 -17.35
CA PHE A 621 12.08 -9.92 -16.65
C PHE A 621 12.08 -11.22 -15.84
N THR A 622 11.31 -11.25 -14.76
CA THR A 622 11.11 -12.46 -13.95
C THR A 622 9.99 -13.34 -14.50
N ARG A 623 9.97 -14.63 -14.15
CA ARG A 623 8.95 -15.59 -14.62
C ARG A 623 7.50 -15.26 -14.24
N GLY A 624 7.25 -14.79 -13.01
CA GLY A 624 5.90 -14.66 -12.46
C GLY A 624 5.07 -15.95 -12.58
N ASN A 625 3.91 -15.89 -13.23
CA ASN A 625 3.02 -17.04 -13.46
C ASN A 625 3.33 -17.83 -14.75
N GLY A 626 4.38 -17.48 -15.49
CA GLY A 626 4.77 -18.11 -16.75
C GLY A 626 4.29 -17.40 -18.02
N THR A 627 3.31 -16.49 -17.92
CA THR A 627 2.82 -15.64 -19.04
C THR A 627 2.88 -14.15 -18.71
N THR A 628 2.88 -13.80 -17.43
CA THR A 628 3.03 -12.45 -16.88
C THR A 628 4.07 -12.46 -15.78
N GLY A 629 5.07 -11.59 -15.91
CA GLY A 629 6.19 -11.44 -14.98
C GLY A 629 6.35 -10.00 -14.51
N GLN A 630 7.52 -9.72 -13.94
CA GLN A 630 7.92 -8.38 -13.52
C GLN A 630 9.12 -7.92 -14.34
N ASP A 631 9.06 -6.68 -14.83
CA ASP A 631 10.18 -6.00 -15.48
C ASP A 631 11.25 -5.65 -14.45
N ILE A 632 12.46 -6.16 -14.67
CA ILE A 632 13.67 -5.90 -13.88
C ILE A 632 14.81 -5.40 -14.76
N SER A 633 14.50 -4.75 -15.89
CA SER A 633 15.48 -4.25 -16.87
C SER A 633 16.48 -3.25 -16.29
N HIS A 634 16.15 -2.61 -15.16
CA HIS A 634 17.08 -1.76 -14.41
C HIS A 634 18.30 -2.53 -13.88
N ALA A 635 18.22 -3.86 -13.75
CA ALA A 635 19.32 -4.71 -13.31
C ALA A 635 20.32 -5.00 -14.43
N ILE A 636 19.96 -4.82 -15.72
CA ILE A 636 20.80 -5.18 -16.87
C ILE A 636 22.20 -4.57 -16.77
N LYS A 637 22.32 -3.32 -16.30
CA LYS A 637 23.61 -2.63 -16.15
C LYS A 637 24.57 -3.23 -15.12
N TYR A 638 24.07 -4.10 -14.23
CA TYR A 638 24.88 -4.76 -13.20
C TYR A 638 25.17 -6.22 -13.55
N LEU A 639 24.47 -6.78 -14.55
CA LEU A 639 24.56 -8.18 -14.91
C LEU A 639 25.38 -8.34 -16.18
N ASN A 640 26.18 -9.40 -16.27
CA ASN A 640 26.88 -9.77 -17.50
C ASN A 640 25.90 -10.40 -18.50
N LEU A 641 25.28 -9.57 -19.36
CA LEU A 641 24.32 -9.98 -20.37
C LEU A 641 24.82 -9.66 -21.79
N PRO A 642 24.56 -10.53 -22.78
CA PRO A 642 25.05 -10.33 -24.14
C PRO A 642 24.31 -9.20 -24.86
N ASN A 643 25.04 -8.41 -25.65
CA ASN A 643 24.47 -7.33 -26.48
C ASN A 643 24.31 -7.75 -27.95
N LYS A 644 23.76 -8.95 -28.21
CA LYS A 644 23.47 -9.43 -29.56
C LYS A 644 22.01 -9.10 -29.94
N PRO A 645 21.74 -8.51 -31.10
CA PRO A 645 20.36 -8.26 -31.55
C PRO A 645 19.60 -9.57 -31.83
N ASN A 646 18.27 -9.52 -31.71
CA ASN A 646 17.36 -10.64 -31.98
C ASN A 646 17.61 -11.91 -31.14
N LEU A 647 18.17 -11.75 -29.96
CA LEU A 647 18.51 -12.81 -29.03
C LEU A 647 17.47 -12.88 -27.90
N GLU A 648 17.03 -14.09 -27.58
CA GLU A 648 16.19 -14.37 -26.43
C GLU A 648 16.76 -15.52 -25.65
N ILE A 649 17.09 -15.30 -24.38
CA ILE A 649 17.70 -16.30 -23.49
C ILE A 649 16.93 -16.39 -22.18
N ARG A 650 16.96 -17.59 -21.60
CA ARG A 650 16.49 -17.85 -20.24
C ARG A 650 17.65 -18.21 -19.35
N GLY A 651 17.54 -17.73 -18.12
CA GLY A 651 18.51 -17.97 -17.08
C GLY A 651 17.86 -17.91 -15.72
N GLU A 652 18.67 -18.14 -14.71
CA GLU A 652 18.31 -17.99 -13.32
C GLU A 652 19.17 -16.87 -12.74
N LEU A 653 18.54 -15.94 -12.01
CA LEU A 653 19.30 -15.00 -11.18
C LEU A 653 19.80 -15.75 -9.96
N LEU A 654 21.12 -15.78 -9.79
CA LEU A 654 21.85 -16.53 -8.76
C LEU A 654 22.96 -15.67 -8.13
N MET A 655 23.65 -16.24 -7.16
CA MET A 655 24.84 -15.66 -6.54
C MET A 655 25.78 -16.81 -6.18
N ARG A 656 27.10 -16.60 -6.34
CA ARG A 656 28.08 -17.61 -5.95
C ARG A 656 28.01 -17.87 -4.44
N LYS A 657 28.10 -19.13 -4.02
CA LYS A 657 28.04 -19.58 -2.62
C LYS A 657 29.02 -18.82 -1.72
N GLN A 658 30.26 -18.65 -2.18
CA GLN A 658 31.29 -17.92 -1.45
C GLN A 658 30.90 -16.45 -1.24
N VAL A 659 30.42 -15.77 -2.28
CA VAL A 659 29.97 -14.37 -2.19
C VAL A 659 28.78 -14.23 -1.25
N PHE A 660 27.82 -15.16 -1.31
CA PHE A 660 26.69 -15.17 -0.38
C PHE A 660 27.13 -15.37 1.07
N ASN A 661 27.99 -16.36 1.34
CA ASN A 661 28.48 -16.67 2.67
C ASN A 661 29.39 -15.57 3.25
N MET A 662 30.09 -14.82 2.40
CA MET A 662 30.95 -13.72 2.84
C MET A 662 30.17 -12.43 3.06
N ASN A 663 29.20 -12.11 2.20
CA ASN A 663 28.58 -10.77 2.15
C ASN A 663 27.11 -10.74 2.64
N TRP A 664 26.39 -11.86 2.64
CA TRP A 664 24.91 -11.86 2.71
C TRP A 664 24.26 -12.91 3.63
N SER A 665 24.96 -13.97 4.02
CA SER A 665 24.42 -15.07 4.86
C SER A 665 23.89 -14.61 6.21
N ASP A 666 24.46 -13.54 6.75
CA ASP A 666 24.04 -12.98 8.03
C ASP A 666 22.68 -12.30 7.93
N ARG A 667 22.38 -11.70 6.77
CA ARG A 667 21.16 -10.87 6.54
C ARG A 667 20.04 -11.66 5.86
N PHE A 668 20.37 -12.73 5.16
CA PHE A 668 19.43 -13.51 4.35
C PHE A 668 19.66 -15.00 4.58
N LYS A 669 18.57 -15.76 4.73
CA LYS A 669 18.66 -17.21 4.98
C LYS A 669 19.18 -18.04 3.79
N ASN A 670 18.97 -17.55 2.57
CA ASN A 670 19.46 -18.18 1.35
C ASN A 670 19.50 -17.19 0.18
N VAL A 671 20.26 -17.54 -0.86
CA VAL A 671 20.44 -16.75 -2.09
C VAL A 671 19.09 -16.43 -2.75
N ARG A 672 18.19 -17.42 -2.84
CA ARG A 672 16.87 -17.27 -3.47
C ARG A 672 16.02 -16.18 -2.82
N ASN A 673 16.00 -16.13 -1.49
CA ASN A 673 15.27 -15.13 -0.71
C ASN A 673 15.89 -13.73 -0.90
N MET A 674 17.21 -13.64 -0.94
CA MET A 674 17.91 -12.39 -1.20
C MET A 674 17.52 -11.84 -2.59
N ILE A 675 17.64 -12.67 -3.63
CA ILE A 675 17.36 -12.27 -5.01
C ILE A 675 15.89 -11.95 -5.21
N ALA A 676 14.98 -12.78 -4.68
CA ALA A 676 13.55 -12.49 -4.72
C ALA A 676 13.23 -11.17 -4.00
N GLY A 677 13.87 -10.91 -2.85
CA GLY A 677 13.77 -9.65 -2.13
C GLY A 677 14.26 -8.47 -2.97
N THR A 678 15.41 -8.59 -3.62
CA THR A 678 16.01 -7.56 -4.48
C THR A 678 15.14 -7.28 -5.71
N ALA A 679 14.66 -8.32 -6.41
CA ALA A 679 13.80 -8.17 -7.58
C ALA A 679 12.41 -7.57 -7.23
N ASN A 680 11.88 -7.90 -6.04
CA ASN A 680 10.57 -7.42 -5.58
C ASN A 680 10.64 -6.15 -4.74
N ALA A 681 11.83 -5.62 -4.48
CA ALA A 681 11.95 -4.43 -3.67
C ALA A 681 11.32 -3.24 -4.38
N LYS A 682 10.66 -2.38 -3.59
CA LYS A 682 10.24 -1.05 -4.04
C LYS A 682 11.42 -0.11 -4.22
N GLU A 683 12.61 -0.65 -4.01
CA GLU A 683 13.88 -0.01 -3.82
C GLU A 683 14.97 -0.77 -4.60
N SER A 684 15.74 -0.11 -5.49
CA SER A 684 16.98 -0.62 -6.08
C SER A 684 18.04 -0.79 -5.00
N PHE A 685 18.71 -1.92 -5.02
CA PHE A 685 19.89 -2.19 -4.21
C PHE A 685 21.03 -2.46 -5.18
N PRO A 686 21.69 -1.43 -5.75
CA PRO A 686 22.79 -1.62 -6.68
C PRO A 686 23.83 -2.61 -6.17
N GLU A 687 24.17 -2.51 -4.88
CA GLU A 687 25.12 -3.38 -4.19
C GLU A 687 24.70 -4.85 -4.14
N ARG A 688 23.39 -5.14 -4.19
CA ARG A 688 22.91 -6.52 -4.29
C ARG A 688 22.93 -7.00 -5.73
N TRP A 689 22.65 -6.12 -6.69
CA TRP A 689 22.64 -6.46 -8.10
C TRP A 689 24.04 -6.74 -8.65
N THR A 690 25.09 -6.11 -8.10
CA THR A 690 26.48 -6.36 -8.49
C THR A 690 26.99 -7.76 -8.10
N ASP A 691 26.43 -8.33 -7.03
CA ASP A 691 26.79 -9.68 -6.56
C ASP A 691 25.87 -10.77 -7.17
N ILE A 692 24.83 -10.37 -7.92
CA ILE A 692 23.92 -11.29 -8.60
C ILE A 692 24.45 -11.58 -10.00
N ASP A 693 24.45 -12.86 -10.35
CA ASP A 693 24.73 -13.34 -11.69
C ASP A 693 23.44 -13.71 -12.42
N PHE A 694 23.38 -13.43 -13.71
CA PHE A 694 22.43 -14.07 -14.62
C PHE A 694 23.08 -15.31 -15.22
N VAL A 695 22.67 -16.49 -14.76
CA VAL A 695 23.24 -17.76 -15.24
C VAL A 695 22.30 -18.37 -16.28
N ALA A 696 22.71 -18.28 -17.54
CA ALA A 696 21.93 -18.71 -18.70
C ALA A 696 21.89 -20.24 -18.83
N TYR A 697 20.73 -20.78 -19.22
CA TYR A 697 20.53 -22.22 -19.40
C TYR A 697 19.77 -22.62 -20.68
N GLU A 698 19.15 -21.67 -21.39
CA GLU A 698 18.38 -21.96 -22.62
C GLU A 698 18.43 -20.74 -23.55
N VAL A 699 18.58 -21.00 -24.85
CA VAL A 699 18.40 -20.00 -25.92
C VAL A 699 17.04 -20.25 -26.56
N VAL A 700 16.14 -19.27 -26.45
CA VAL A 700 14.79 -19.32 -27.04
C VAL A 700 14.81 -18.87 -28.49
N SER A 701 15.66 -17.90 -28.82
CA SER A 701 15.86 -17.40 -30.18
C SER A 701 17.33 -17.02 -30.35
N PRO A 702 18.04 -17.52 -31.38
CA PRO A 702 17.55 -18.41 -32.45
C PRO A 702 17.20 -19.83 -31.98
N ASP A 703 16.37 -20.54 -32.76
CA ASP A 703 15.95 -21.92 -32.45
C ASP A 703 17.08 -22.93 -32.76
N LEU A 704 17.73 -23.43 -31.71
CA LEU A 704 18.90 -24.30 -31.75
C LEU A 704 18.65 -25.56 -30.92
N LYS A 705 19.32 -26.67 -31.25
CA LYS A 705 19.24 -27.88 -30.40
C LYS A 705 20.00 -27.65 -29.09
N PRO A 706 19.66 -28.33 -27.99
CA PRO A 706 20.22 -28.06 -26.66
C PRO A 706 21.76 -27.93 -26.61
N SER A 707 22.50 -28.82 -27.26
CA SER A 707 23.97 -28.75 -27.29
C SER A 707 24.51 -27.51 -28.01
N GLU A 708 23.82 -27.03 -29.06
CA GLU A 708 24.19 -25.82 -29.79
C GLU A 708 23.83 -24.56 -29.01
N GLN A 709 22.74 -24.58 -28.24
CA GLN A 709 22.38 -23.49 -27.34
C GLN A 709 23.53 -23.22 -26.35
N PHE A 710 24.07 -24.25 -25.70
CA PHE A 710 25.20 -24.09 -24.78
C PHE A 710 26.49 -23.63 -25.48
N LYS A 711 26.74 -24.06 -26.72
CA LYS A 711 27.88 -23.54 -27.52
C LYS A 711 27.71 -22.05 -27.80
N LEU A 712 26.51 -21.62 -28.19
CA LEU A 712 26.20 -20.21 -28.43
C LEU A 712 26.33 -19.37 -27.16
N LEU A 713 25.79 -19.82 -26.02
CA LEU A 713 25.90 -19.10 -24.75
C LEU A 713 27.37 -18.89 -24.33
N LYS A 714 28.22 -19.91 -24.52
CA LYS A 714 29.67 -19.80 -24.31
C LYS A 714 30.32 -18.80 -25.28
N ALA A 715 29.98 -18.86 -26.56
CA ALA A 715 30.50 -17.93 -27.58
C ALA A 715 30.07 -16.47 -27.32
N LEU A 716 28.94 -16.26 -26.66
CA LEU A 716 28.46 -14.94 -26.24
C LEU A 716 29.02 -14.48 -24.89
N ASN A 717 29.98 -15.22 -24.33
CA ASN A 717 30.59 -14.95 -23.02
C ASN A 717 29.57 -14.83 -21.87
N CYS A 718 28.44 -15.55 -21.97
CA CYS A 718 27.43 -15.59 -20.92
C CYS A 718 27.87 -16.54 -19.82
N VAL A 719 27.64 -16.16 -18.56
CA VAL A 719 27.71 -17.12 -17.45
C VAL A 719 26.65 -18.18 -17.71
N THR A 720 27.09 -19.42 -17.91
CA THR A 720 26.23 -20.51 -18.37
C THR A 720 26.21 -21.61 -17.32
N VAL A 721 25.05 -22.24 -17.12
CA VAL A 721 24.97 -23.39 -16.20
C VAL A 721 25.97 -24.47 -16.60
N ILE A 722 26.60 -25.11 -15.62
CA ILE A 722 27.43 -26.29 -15.89
C ILE A 722 26.59 -27.33 -16.62
N ASN A 723 27.14 -27.86 -17.71
CA ASN A 723 26.44 -28.76 -18.62
C ASN A 723 27.39 -29.80 -19.22
N LYS A 724 26.83 -30.95 -19.59
CA LYS A 724 27.57 -32.06 -20.21
C LYS A 724 26.68 -32.85 -21.18
N GLY A 725 27.25 -33.23 -22.32
CA GLY A 725 26.60 -34.16 -23.25
C GLY A 725 26.85 -35.60 -22.82
N LEU A 726 25.81 -36.44 -22.86
CA LEU A 726 25.87 -37.86 -22.49
C LEU A 726 25.20 -38.73 -23.55
N ASN A 727 25.73 -39.92 -23.79
CA ASN A 727 25.11 -40.90 -24.68
C ASN A 727 24.09 -41.81 -23.94
N LYS A 728 24.24 -41.97 -22.62
CA LYS A 728 23.37 -42.80 -21.77
C LYS A 728 23.16 -42.10 -20.42
N ILE A 729 21.97 -42.24 -19.86
CA ILE A 729 21.59 -41.72 -18.54
C ILE A 729 20.91 -42.83 -17.72
N ASN A 730 21.15 -42.84 -16.42
CA ASN A 730 20.46 -43.66 -15.43
C ASN A 730 20.50 -42.95 -14.07
N LYS A 731 19.80 -43.43 -13.05
CA LYS A 731 19.82 -42.77 -11.74
C LYS A 731 21.23 -42.67 -11.16
N ASP A 732 22.07 -43.68 -11.32
CA ASP A 732 23.39 -43.71 -10.69
C ASP A 732 24.32 -42.65 -11.27
N ASN A 733 24.37 -42.54 -12.60
CA ASN A 733 25.22 -41.54 -13.25
C ASN A 733 24.71 -40.11 -13.01
N LEU A 734 23.38 -39.90 -12.97
CA LEU A 734 22.81 -38.61 -12.62
C LEU A 734 23.04 -38.27 -11.14
N SER A 735 23.01 -39.26 -10.25
CA SER A 735 23.30 -39.06 -8.83
C SER A 735 24.76 -38.68 -8.62
N LYS A 736 25.68 -39.36 -9.32
CA LYS A 736 27.12 -39.02 -9.30
C LYS A 736 27.36 -37.60 -9.78
N TYR A 737 26.85 -37.23 -10.96
CA TYR A 737 26.99 -35.85 -11.45
C TYR A 737 26.37 -34.82 -10.51
N LEU A 738 25.28 -35.16 -9.82
CA LEU A 738 24.62 -34.24 -8.90
C LEU A 738 25.48 -34.02 -7.65
N GLN A 739 26.10 -35.07 -7.11
CA GLN A 739 27.03 -34.98 -5.99
C GLN A 739 28.27 -34.17 -6.39
N ASP A 740 28.92 -34.56 -7.49
CA ASP A 740 30.12 -33.88 -8.02
C ASP A 740 29.85 -32.38 -8.22
N TRP A 741 28.75 -32.01 -8.89
CA TRP A 741 28.42 -30.61 -9.13
C TRP A 741 27.96 -29.88 -7.88
N ARG A 742 27.39 -30.54 -6.87
CA ARG A 742 27.03 -29.87 -5.61
C ARG A 742 28.26 -29.38 -4.87
N GLU A 743 29.31 -30.19 -4.88
CA GLU A 743 30.58 -29.88 -4.23
C GLU A 743 31.39 -28.88 -5.05
N SER A 744 31.49 -29.11 -6.36
CA SER A 744 32.39 -28.34 -7.22
C SER A 744 31.80 -27.06 -7.81
N TYR A 745 30.47 -26.92 -7.87
CA TYR A 745 29.84 -25.79 -8.56
C TYR A 745 29.64 -24.59 -7.63
N ASP A 746 30.01 -23.42 -8.13
CA ASP A 746 29.94 -22.16 -7.39
C ASP A 746 28.53 -21.74 -7.00
N TYR A 747 27.49 -22.27 -7.63
CA TYR A 747 26.10 -21.93 -7.37
C TYR A 747 25.32 -23.07 -6.71
N ASP A 748 24.29 -22.74 -5.94
CA ASP A 748 23.40 -23.72 -5.35
C ASP A 748 22.57 -24.45 -6.40
N ILE A 749 22.56 -25.78 -6.31
CA ILE A 749 21.82 -26.66 -7.20
C ILE A 749 20.91 -27.61 -6.42
N ASP A 750 19.67 -27.74 -6.89
CA ASP A 750 18.64 -28.56 -6.26
C ASP A 750 18.30 -29.81 -7.09
N GLY A 751 19.10 -30.11 -8.13
CA GLY A 751 18.96 -31.26 -9.01
C GLY A 751 19.75 -31.15 -10.32
N ILE A 752 19.44 -32.03 -11.27
CA ILE A 752 19.94 -32.00 -12.65
C ILE A 752 18.76 -31.84 -13.60
N ILE A 753 18.89 -30.98 -14.61
CA ILE A 753 18.00 -30.96 -15.76
C ILE A 753 18.54 -31.92 -16.81
N VAL A 754 17.69 -32.83 -17.28
CA VAL A 754 18.00 -33.77 -18.35
C VAL A 754 17.13 -33.42 -19.55
N THR A 755 17.74 -33.29 -20.73
CA THR A 755 17.06 -32.90 -21.96
C THR A 755 17.50 -33.80 -23.13
N ASP A 756 16.55 -34.25 -23.96
CA ASP A 756 16.86 -34.91 -25.24
C ASP A 756 17.47 -33.89 -26.22
N ASN A 757 18.61 -34.20 -26.82
CA ASN A 757 19.40 -33.26 -27.64
C ASN A 757 18.85 -33.11 -29.07
N LYS A 758 17.56 -32.78 -29.20
CA LYS A 758 16.86 -32.54 -30.46
C LYS A 758 16.08 -31.23 -30.39
N LYS A 759 15.70 -30.68 -31.54
CA LYS A 759 14.80 -29.52 -31.61
C LYS A 759 13.36 -29.98 -31.39
N TYR A 760 12.63 -29.24 -30.57
CA TYR A 760 11.22 -29.48 -30.30
C TYR A 760 10.45 -28.16 -30.36
N PRO A 761 9.23 -28.14 -30.94
CA PRO A 761 8.41 -26.94 -30.95
C PRO A 761 8.02 -26.55 -29.53
N ARG A 762 8.02 -25.24 -29.27
CA ARG A 762 7.62 -24.67 -27.99
C ARG A 762 6.11 -24.78 -27.82
N ILE A 763 5.66 -25.24 -26.66
CA ILE A 763 4.24 -25.47 -26.34
C ILE A 763 3.87 -24.75 -25.05
N SER A 764 2.60 -24.36 -24.89
CA SER A 764 2.10 -23.68 -23.69
C SER A 764 1.87 -24.61 -22.49
N LYS A 765 2.89 -25.40 -22.14
CA LYS A 765 2.94 -26.31 -20.98
C LYS A 765 4.38 -26.78 -20.72
N ASN A 766 4.60 -27.49 -19.62
CA ASN A 766 5.90 -28.09 -19.32
C ASN A 766 6.39 -29.00 -20.47
N PRO A 767 7.66 -28.91 -20.88
CA PRO A 767 8.20 -29.72 -21.96
C PRO A 767 8.34 -31.18 -21.53
N LYS A 768 7.80 -32.12 -22.33
CA LYS A 768 7.91 -33.56 -22.04
C LYS A 768 9.28 -34.16 -22.38
N HIS A 769 10.04 -33.50 -23.24
CA HIS A 769 11.38 -33.91 -23.68
C HIS A 769 12.50 -33.44 -22.73
N SER A 770 12.15 -32.86 -21.58
CA SER A 770 13.08 -32.48 -20.53
C SER A 770 12.47 -32.77 -19.16
N PHE A 771 13.30 -33.11 -18.17
CA PHE A 771 12.83 -33.30 -16.79
C PHE A 771 13.88 -32.85 -15.77
N ALA A 772 13.42 -32.55 -14.56
CA ALA A 772 14.25 -32.27 -13.41
C ALA A 772 14.44 -33.54 -12.56
N PHE A 773 15.65 -34.09 -12.56
CA PHE A 773 16.09 -35.13 -11.64
C PHE A 773 16.45 -34.51 -10.28
N LYS A 774 15.85 -35.00 -9.20
CA LYS A 774 16.15 -34.53 -7.83
C LYS A 774 16.34 -35.71 -6.89
N MET A 775 17.44 -35.68 -6.13
CA MET A 775 17.63 -36.56 -4.98
C MET A 775 16.96 -35.97 -3.73
N VAL A 776 16.60 -36.83 -2.78
CA VAL A 776 16.30 -36.40 -1.41
C VAL A 776 17.64 -36.41 -0.67
N LEU A 777 18.14 -35.24 -0.28
CA LEU A 777 19.46 -35.07 0.34
C LEU A 777 19.32 -34.52 1.76
N GLY A 778 20.40 -34.64 2.55
CA GLY A 778 20.41 -34.40 3.99
C GLY A 778 20.11 -32.96 4.44
N ASP A 779 20.11 -31.98 3.54
CA ASP A 779 19.81 -30.55 3.77
C ASP A 779 18.29 -30.25 3.86
N GLN A 780 17.46 -31.10 3.27
CA GLN A 780 16.00 -31.06 3.43
C GLN A 780 15.52 -31.91 4.61
N ILE A 781 16.49 -32.40 5.38
CA ILE A 781 16.30 -33.28 6.50
C ILE A 781 16.92 -32.59 7.72
N ALA A 782 16.20 -32.49 8.83
CA ALA A 782 16.78 -32.01 10.07
C ALA A 782 16.20 -32.78 11.24
N GLU A 783 17.02 -33.00 12.25
CA GLU A 783 16.60 -33.64 13.49
C GLU A 783 16.25 -32.56 14.50
N SER A 784 15.13 -32.73 15.18
CA SER A 784 14.74 -31.83 16.26
C SER A 784 14.03 -32.58 17.37
N LYS A 785 14.18 -32.07 18.58
CA LYS A 785 13.52 -32.56 19.78
C LYS A 785 12.07 -32.11 19.78
N VAL A 786 11.19 -33.04 20.14
CA VAL A 786 9.76 -32.79 20.35
C VAL A 786 9.58 -32.11 21.70
N VAL A 787 9.07 -30.88 21.66
CA VAL A 787 8.69 -30.10 22.84
C VAL A 787 7.28 -30.47 23.27
N ASP A 788 6.38 -30.66 22.31
CA ASP A 788 4.99 -31.04 22.59
C ASP A 788 4.32 -31.74 21.39
N VAL A 789 3.22 -32.46 21.65
CA VAL A 789 2.29 -32.95 20.62
C VAL A 789 0.93 -32.35 20.88
N ILE A 790 0.48 -31.53 19.94
CA ILE A 790 -0.77 -30.78 20.04
C ILE A 790 -1.80 -31.45 19.14
N TRP A 791 -2.97 -31.73 19.71
CA TRP A 791 -4.10 -32.27 18.99
C TRP A 791 -5.11 -31.16 18.68
N SER A 792 -5.72 -31.22 17.50
CA SER A 792 -6.72 -30.22 17.10
C SER A 792 -7.82 -30.87 16.25
N PRO A 793 -9.10 -30.68 16.60
CA PRO A 793 -10.22 -31.21 15.83
C PRO A 793 -10.23 -30.64 14.41
N SER A 794 -10.46 -31.47 13.39
CA SER A 794 -10.72 -31.03 12.01
C SER A 794 -12.19 -30.59 11.87
N LYS A 795 -12.57 -30.09 10.69
CA LYS A 795 -13.99 -29.82 10.38
C LYS A 795 -14.85 -31.09 10.33
N ASP A 796 -14.22 -32.25 10.18
CA ASP A 796 -14.86 -33.56 10.12
C ASP A 796 -14.75 -34.29 11.49
N GLY A 797 -14.35 -33.60 12.57
CA GLY A 797 -14.23 -34.19 13.91
C GLY A 797 -12.95 -35.00 14.18
N TYR A 798 -12.09 -35.20 13.18
CA TYR A 798 -10.84 -35.95 13.34
C TYR A 798 -9.83 -35.15 14.18
N LEU A 799 -9.27 -35.77 15.21
CA LEU A 799 -8.17 -35.17 15.98
C LEU A 799 -6.88 -35.28 15.18
N LYS A 800 -6.35 -34.14 14.72
CA LYS A 800 -5.13 -34.09 13.92
C LYS A 800 -3.91 -33.73 14.78
N PRO A 801 -2.92 -34.62 14.89
CA PRO A 801 -1.72 -34.36 15.66
C PRO A 801 -0.74 -33.50 14.88
N LYS A 802 -0.21 -32.47 15.55
CA LYS A 802 0.95 -31.71 15.10
C LYS A 802 2.00 -31.76 16.21
N VAL A 803 3.25 -31.90 15.80
CA VAL A 803 4.38 -31.85 16.73
C VAL A 803 4.87 -30.41 16.84
N GLN A 804 5.08 -29.95 18.07
CA GLN A 804 5.85 -28.77 18.39
C GLN A 804 7.30 -29.17 18.63
N LEU A 805 8.21 -28.50 17.96
CA LEU A 805 9.61 -28.87 17.88
C LEU A 805 10.46 -27.79 18.54
N GLN A 806 11.63 -28.18 19.04
CA GLN A 806 12.69 -27.22 19.27
C GLN A 806 13.01 -26.55 17.91
N PRO A 807 13.05 -25.21 17.83
CA PRO A 807 13.26 -24.53 16.56
C PRO A 807 14.46 -25.11 15.80
N VAL A 808 14.25 -25.50 14.55
CA VAL A 808 15.29 -26.09 13.70
C VAL A 808 15.25 -25.48 12.30
N GLU A 809 16.41 -25.17 11.74
CA GLU A 809 16.53 -24.70 10.36
C GLU A 809 16.35 -25.88 9.39
N LEU A 810 15.39 -25.78 8.47
CA LEU A 810 15.12 -26.79 7.44
C LEU A 810 14.77 -26.14 6.10
N GLY A 811 15.67 -26.25 5.13
CA GLY A 811 15.52 -25.59 3.82
C GLY A 811 15.41 -24.05 3.94
N GLY A 812 16.22 -23.44 4.81
CA GLY A 812 16.26 -21.98 5.01
C GLY A 812 14.99 -21.37 5.63
N ALA A 813 14.21 -22.16 6.37
CA ALA A 813 13.14 -21.66 7.24
C ALA A 813 13.26 -22.31 8.61
N GLU A 814 12.94 -21.53 9.65
CA GLU A 814 12.87 -22.04 11.01
C GLU A 814 11.55 -22.81 11.18
N ILE A 815 11.65 -24.09 11.50
CA ILE A 815 10.52 -24.98 11.69
C ILE A 815 10.26 -25.16 13.18
N ARG A 816 9.07 -24.75 13.62
CA ARG A 816 8.56 -24.97 14.99
C ARG A 816 7.45 -26.01 15.09
N PHE A 817 6.78 -26.27 13.97
CA PHE A 817 5.67 -27.22 13.92
C PHE A 817 5.78 -28.10 12.67
N ALA A 818 5.48 -29.39 12.83
CA ALA A 818 5.33 -30.32 11.72
C ALA A 818 4.09 -31.20 11.91
N THR A 819 3.54 -31.72 10.81
CA THR A 819 2.42 -32.67 10.88
C THR A 819 2.90 -34.07 11.24
N LEU A 820 2.13 -34.78 12.07
CA LEU A 820 2.34 -36.19 12.41
C LEU A 820 1.41 -37.12 11.62
N HIS A 821 0.75 -36.63 10.57
CA HIS A 821 -0.18 -37.36 9.70
C HIS A 821 -1.49 -37.83 10.37
N ASN A 822 -1.43 -38.76 11.32
CA ASN A 822 -2.57 -39.41 11.97
C ASN A 822 -2.20 -39.94 13.37
N ALA A 823 -3.18 -40.47 14.09
CA ALA A 823 -2.98 -40.91 15.47
C ALA A 823 -2.17 -42.19 15.61
N GLU A 824 -2.39 -43.15 14.70
CA GLU A 824 -1.60 -44.39 14.61
C GLU A 824 -0.10 -44.07 14.51
N PHE A 825 0.29 -43.07 13.71
CA PHE A 825 1.69 -42.67 13.56
C PHE A 825 2.30 -42.14 14.87
N VAL A 826 1.53 -41.44 15.71
CA VAL A 826 2.00 -40.94 17.01
C VAL A 826 2.29 -42.10 17.96
N ILE A 827 1.36 -43.06 18.04
CA ILE A 827 1.45 -44.18 18.99
C ILE A 827 2.50 -45.19 18.53
N LYS A 828 2.42 -45.63 17.26
CA LYS A 828 3.33 -46.64 16.70
C LYS A 828 4.79 -46.20 16.78
N ASN A 829 5.05 -44.91 16.63
CA ASN A 829 6.41 -44.38 16.72
C ASN A 829 6.73 -43.71 18.07
N LYS A 830 5.86 -43.87 19.08
CA LYS A 830 5.99 -43.31 20.44
C LYS A 830 6.43 -41.84 20.43
N ILE A 831 5.74 -41.01 19.64
CA ILE A 831 6.07 -39.59 19.50
C ILE A 831 5.42 -38.84 20.67
N GLY A 832 6.25 -38.41 21.61
CA GLY A 832 5.84 -37.64 22.78
C GLY A 832 6.92 -36.62 23.15
N ILE A 833 6.74 -35.95 24.29
CA ILE A 833 7.71 -34.97 24.79
C ILE A 833 9.08 -35.65 24.96
N GLY A 834 10.14 -35.02 24.45
CA GLY A 834 11.50 -35.54 24.51
C GLY A 834 11.89 -36.53 23.41
N ALA A 835 10.95 -36.94 22.54
CA ALA A 835 11.29 -37.69 21.33
C ALA A 835 12.20 -36.85 20.41
N VAL A 836 13.09 -37.49 19.65
CA VAL A 836 13.86 -36.85 18.58
C VAL A 836 13.32 -37.33 17.25
N VAL A 837 12.87 -36.40 16.43
CA VAL A 837 12.26 -36.69 15.13
C VAL A 837 13.07 -36.08 14.01
N GLN A 838 13.17 -36.83 12.92
CA GLN A 838 13.75 -36.35 11.69
C GLN A 838 12.62 -35.79 10.82
N LEU A 839 12.76 -34.52 10.46
CA LEU A 839 11.83 -33.75 9.65
C LEU A 839 12.27 -33.77 8.20
N ILE A 840 11.31 -33.75 7.29
CA ILE A 840 11.56 -33.49 5.87
C ILE A 840 10.65 -32.37 5.37
N ARG A 841 11.22 -31.45 4.60
CA ARG A 841 10.47 -30.39 3.91
C ARG A 841 10.36 -30.72 2.43
N SER A 842 9.31 -31.45 2.07
CA SER A 842 9.07 -31.82 0.67
C SER A 842 8.59 -30.62 -0.15
N GLY A 843 9.42 -30.15 -1.09
CA GLY A 843 9.05 -29.13 -2.07
C GLY A 843 8.88 -27.72 -1.52
N ASP A 844 9.59 -27.37 -0.44
CA ASP A 844 9.64 -26.05 0.22
C ASP A 844 8.35 -25.53 0.85
N VAL A 845 7.26 -26.32 0.96
CA VAL A 845 5.97 -25.81 1.46
C VAL A 845 5.60 -26.28 2.88
N ILE A 846 5.57 -27.59 3.16
CA ILE A 846 5.07 -28.10 4.46
C ILE A 846 6.07 -29.10 5.07
N PRO A 847 6.60 -28.86 6.28
CA PRO A 847 7.44 -29.81 7.01
C PRO A 847 6.59 -30.96 7.57
N LYS A 848 7.10 -32.19 7.45
CA LYS A 848 6.50 -33.41 8.01
C LYS A 848 7.55 -34.24 8.72
N VAL A 849 7.15 -35.01 9.73
CA VAL A 849 8.06 -35.99 10.34
C VAL A 849 8.26 -37.16 9.37
N GLN A 850 9.52 -37.43 9.00
CA GLN A 850 9.91 -38.53 8.13
C GLN A 850 10.12 -39.82 8.91
N LYS A 851 10.91 -39.75 10.00
CA LYS A 851 11.19 -40.88 10.89
C LYS A 851 11.43 -40.40 12.32
N VAL A 852 11.25 -41.29 13.28
CA VAL A 852 11.62 -41.07 14.68
C VAL A 852 13.02 -41.62 14.89
N ILE A 853 13.91 -40.79 15.40
CA ILE A 853 15.30 -41.15 15.71
C ILE A 853 15.38 -41.72 17.12
N LYS A 854 14.76 -41.01 18.07
CA LYS A 854 14.64 -41.43 19.46
C LYS A 854 13.17 -41.36 19.88
N PRO A 855 12.51 -42.49 20.18
CA PRO A 855 11.15 -42.47 20.69
C PRO A 855 11.08 -41.88 22.10
N ALA A 856 9.92 -41.36 22.48
CA ALA A 856 9.61 -41.10 23.89
C ALA A 856 9.21 -42.41 24.59
N ARG A 857 8.95 -42.35 25.91
CA ARG A 857 8.44 -43.51 26.67
C ARG A 857 7.13 -44.04 26.06
N GLU A 858 6.24 -43.12 25.71
CA GLU A 858 4.95 -43.37 25.07
C GLU A 858 4.59 -42.23 24.10
N GLY A 859 3.67 -42.51 23.18
CA GLY A 859 3.12 -41.49 22.28
C GLY A 859 2.17 -40.57 23.03
N LYS A 860 2.30 -39.24 22.86
CA LYS A 860 1.42 -38.30 23.55
C LYS A 860 0.03 -38.28 22.92
N MET A 861 -0.95 -38.82 23.66
CA MET A 861 -2.36 -38.85 23.28
C MET A 861 -3.02 -37.48 23.42
N PRO A 862 -4.20 -37.26 22.79
CA PRO A 862 -4.99 -36.07 23.06
C PRO A 862 -5.32 -35.95 24.55
N ASP A 863 -5.43 -34.71 25.01
CA ASP A 863 -5.84 -34.36 26.36
C ASP A 863 -7.20 -35.00 26.73
N GLU A 864 -7.39 -35.34 28.02
CA GLU A 864 -8.59 -35.98 28.56
C GLU A 864 -9.86 -35.14 28.37
N SER A 865 -9.73 -33.82 28.15
CA SER A 865 -10.84 -32.94 27.77
C SER A 865 -11.48 -33.27 26.41
N TYR A 866 -10.83 -34.09 25.58
CA TYR A 866 -11.42 -34.59 24.35
C TYR A 866 -12.11 -35.94 24.57
N ASN A 867 -13.42 -36.01 24.30
CA ASN A 867 -14.13 -37.28 24.15
C ASN A 867 -13.90 -37.85 22.74
N TYR A 868 -13.10 -38.91 22.61
CA TYR A 868 -12.70 -39.47 21.30
C TYR A 868 -12.69 -41.00 21.27
N GLN A 869 -12.80 -41.54 20.05
CA GLN A 869 -12.68 -42.97 19.76
C GLN A 869 -11.84 -43.21 18.51
N TRP A 870 -11.34 -44.44 18.34
CA TRP A 870 -10.70 -44.86 17.10
C TRP A 870 -11.72 -44.97 15.98
N ASN A 871 -11.33 -44.53 14.79
CA ASN A 871 -12.12 -44.80 13.60
C ASN A 871 -12.04 -46.29 13.22
N ALA A 872 -12.95 -46.76 12.35
CA ALA A 872 -13.03 -48.18 11.96
C ALA A 872 -11.70 -48.76 11.45
N THR A 873 -10.88 -47.95 10.77
CA THR A 873 -9.56 -48.38 10.27
C THR A 873 -8.45 -48.41 11.32
N HIS A 874 -8.73 -47.95 12.55
CA HIS A 874 -7.76 -47.78 13.64
C HIS A 874 -6.54 -46.93 13.26
N LYS A 875 -6.76 -45.89 12.43
CA LYS A 875 -5.68 -45.00 11.94
C LYS A 875 -5.74 -43.61 12.55
N ASP A 876 -6.94 -43.13 12.80
CA ASP A 876 -7.20 -41.79 13.29
C ASP A 876 -8.13 -41.85 14.51
N LEU A 877 -7.97 -40.87 15.40
CA LEU A 877 -8.93 -40.57 16.46
C LEU A 877 -9.97 -39.58 15.94
N VAL A 878 -11.22 -39.82 16.31
CA VAL A 878 -12.36 -38.98 15.93
C VAL A 878 -13.12 -38.65 17.21
N LEU A 879 -13.55 -37.39 17.33
CA LEU A 879 -14.41 -36.98 18.44
C LEU A 879 -15.74 -37.76 18.38
N VAL A 880 -16.18 -38.28 19.52
CA VAL A 880 -17.51 -38.91 19.65
C VAL A 880 -18.59 -37.85 19.43
N ASP A 881 -18.43 -36.68 20.06
CA ASP A 881 -19.38 -35.56 19.98
C ASP A 881 -18.93 -34.47 19.01
N ALA A 882 -18.45 -34.86 17.82
CA ALA A 882 -17.91 -33.92 16.83
C ALA A 882 -18.90 -32.80 16.46
N ALA A 883 -20.19 -33.11 16.40
CA ALA A 883 -21.24 -32.14 16.07
C ALA A 883 -21.44 -31.08 17.17
N GLN A 884 -21.15 -31.38 18.44
CA GLN A 884 -21.33 -30.44 19.55
C GLN A 884 -20.05 -29.63 19.83
N ASN A 885 -18.92 -30.05 19.26
CA ASN A 885 -17.64 -29.39 19.51
C ASN A 885 -17.56 -28.00 18.83
N SER A 886 -17.38 -26.95 19.64
CA SER A 886 -17.30 -25.56 19.16
C SER A 886 -16.18 -25.30 18.15
N THR A 887 -15.06 -26.02 18.24
CA THR A 887 -13.95 -25.91 17.26
C THR A 887 -14.30 -26.54 15.93
N VAL A 888 -15.00 -27.68 15.95
CA VAL A 888 -15.52 -28.33 14.74
C VAL A 888 -16.55 -27.42 14.07
N GLN A 889 -17.53 -26.92 14.82
CA GLN A 889 -18.56 -26.00 14.32
C GLN A 889 -17.97 -24.73 13.70
N MET A 890 -16.99 -24.11 14.36
CA MET A 890 -16.28 -22.95 13.83
C MET A 890 -15.62 -23.24 12.47
N LYS A 891 -15.01 -24.42 12.32
CA LYS A 891 -14.36 -24.81 11.06
C LYS A 891 -15.36 -25.15 9.96
N ILE A 892 -16.51 -25.74 10.31
CA ILE A 892 -17.61 -25.99 9.36
C ILE A 892 -18.15 -24.66 8.83
N ILE A 893 -18.46 -23.72 9.73
CA ILE A 893 -18.95 -22.38 9.38
C ILE A 893 -17.92 -21.62 8.52
N GLU A 894 -16.64 -21.64 8.92
CA GLU A 894 -15.57 -21.01 8.15
C GLU A 894 -15.45 -21.62 6.74
N ASP A 895 -15.47 -22.94 6.61
CA ASP A 895 -15.37 -23.64 5.32
C ASP A 895 -16.58 -23.36 4.43
N PHE A 896 -17.79 -23.33 5.00
CA PHE A 896 -19.04 -23.04 4.30
C PHE A 896 -19.00 -21.68 3.62
N PHE A 897 -18.79 -20.61 4.41
CA PHE A 897 -18.78 -19.24 3.89
C PHE A 897 -17.58 -18.94 3.00
N LYS A 898 -16.43 -19.58 3.26
CA LYS A 898 -15.25 -19.47 2.40
C LYS A 898 -15.49 -20.10 1.03
N LYS A 899 -16.09 -21.30 0.97
CA LYS A 899 -16.41 -21.95 -0.31
C LYS A 899 -17.41 -21.14 -1.12
N LEU A 900 -18.35 -20.45 -0.46
CA LEU A 900 -19.31 -19.55 -1.11
C LEU A 900 -18.73 -18.19 -1.48
N ASP A 901 -17.44 -17.94 -1.23
CA ASP A 901 -16.77 -16.67 -1.53
C ASP A 901 -17.41 -15.46 -0.80
N VAL A 902 -17.92 -15.67 0.42
CA VAL A 902 -18.51 -14.61 1.24
C VAL A 902 -17.40 -13.74 1.84
N ALA A 903 -17.47 -12.44 1.57
CA ALA A 903 -16.45 -11.50 2.01
C ALA A 903 -16.60 -11.18 3.51
N GLY A 904 -15.49 -11.26 4.25
CA GLY A 904 -15.45 -10.84 5.65
C GLY A 904 -15.73 -11.93 6.68
N LEU A 905 -15.95 -13.20 6.27
CA LEU A 905 -16.14 -14.34 7.16
C LEU A 905 -14.90 -15.25 7.23
N GLY A 906 -13.75 -14.68 7.58
CA GLY A 906 -12.57 -15.46 7.96
C GLY A 906 -12.63 -15.90 9.43
N ARG A 907 -11.78 -16.87 9.82
CA ARG A 907 -11.72 -17.48 11.16
C ARG A 907 -11.95 -16.53 12.35
N GLY A 908 -11.29 -15.36 12.34
CA GLY A 908 -11.39 -14.38 13.42
C GLY A 908 -12.79 -13.74 13.54
N ASN A 909 -13.46 -13.48 12.42
CA ASN A 909 -14.81 -12.92 12.42
C ASN A 909 -15.86 -14.01 12.69
N VAL A 910 -15.68 -15.21 12.15
CA VAL A 910 -16.53 -16.37 12.47
C VAL A 910 -16.54 -16.63 13.98
N LYS A 911 -15.38 -16.66 14.63
CA LYS A 911 -15.30 -16.83 16.09
C LYS A 911 -16.09 -15.77 16.85
N LYS A 912 -16.02 -14.50 16.43
CA LYS A 912 -16.78 -13.41 17.08
C LYS A 912 -18.28 -13.54 16.90
N ILE A 913 -18.71 -13.93 15.71
CA ILE A 913 -20.13 -14.15 15.37
C ILE A 913 -20.69 -15.31 16.21
N MET A 914 -19.94 -16.42 16.33
CA MET A 914 -20.32 -17.54 17.21
C MET A 914 -20.40 -17.12 18.67
N ASN A 915 -19.42 -16.34 19.17
CA ASN A 915 -19.44 -15.82 20.54
C ASN A 915 -20.63 -14.89 20.83
N ALA A 916 -21.24 -14.30 19.80
CA ALA A 916 -22.44 -13.48 19.91
C ALA A 916 -23.75 -14.31 19.81
N GLY A 917 -23.67 -15.64 19.84
CA GLY A 917 -24.83 -16.54 19.80
C GLY A 917 -25.20 -17.07 18.41
N PHE A 918 -24.54 -16.60 17.35
CA PHE A 918 -24.73 -17.08 15.97
C PHE A 918 -23.76 -18.23 15.67
N ASP A 919 -23.97 -19.34 16.35
CA ASP A 919 -23.07 -20.51 16.41
C ASP A 919 -23.33 -21.60 15.37
N THR A 920 -24.30 -21.40 14.47
CA THR A 920 -24.64 -22.35 13.39
C THR A 920 -24.86 -21.62 12.07
N ILE A 921 -24.69 -22.34 10.95
CA ILE A 921 -24.93 -21.78 9.61
C ILE A 921 -26.34 -21.18 9.49
N PRO A 922 -27.44 -21.86 9.88
CA PRO A 922 -28.77 -21.28 9.76
C PRO A 922 -28.96 -20.01 10.60
N LYS A 923 -28.43 -19.96 11.83
CA LYS A 923 -28.49 -18.74 12.66
C LYS A 923 -27.76 -17.56 11.99
N ILE A 924 -26.58 -17.80 11.42
CA ILE A 924 -25.82 -16.76 10.73
C ILE A 924 -26.53 -16.28 9.45
N LEU A 925 -27.18 -17.19 8.72
CA LEU A 925 -27.94 -16.84 7.52
C LEU A 925 -29.22 -16.06 7.82
N LYS A 926 -29.84 -16.29 8.99
CA LYS A 926 -31.04 -15.58 9.47
C LYS A 926 -30.73 -14.26 10.19
N ALA A 927 -29.47 -14.04 10.58
CA ALA A 927 -29.06 -12.83 11.29
C ALA A 927 -29.33 -11.57 10.47
N SER A 928 -30.06 -10.63 11.05
CA SER A 928 -30.28 -9.28 10.51
C SER A 928 -29.00 -8.44 10.54
N ILE A 929 -29.06 -7.23 9.95
CA ILE A 929 -27.93 -6.29 10.04
C ILE A 929 -27.74 -5.87 11.50
N GLU A 930 -28.84 -5.65 12.22
CA GLU A 930 -28.91 -5.26 13.62
C GLU A 930 -28.31 -6.34 14.52
N ASP A 931 -28.64 -7.61 14.26
CA ASP A 931 -28.05 -8.77 14.91
C ASP A 931 -26.53 -8.80 14.76
N LEU A 932 -26.03 -8.57 13.54
CA LEU A 932 -24.60 -8.55 13.27
C LEU A 932 -23.88 -7.33 13.86
N GLU A 933 -24.58 -6.25 14.19
CA GLU A 933 -24.01 -5.11 14.90
C GLU A 933 -23.74 -5.39 16.39
N THR A 934 -24.45 -6.34 16.98
CA THR A 934 -24.18 -6.80 18.36
C THR A 934 -22.83 -7.51 18.50
N VAL A 935 -22.26 -7.99 17.39
CA VAL A 935 -20.98 -8.70 17.36
C VAL A 935 -19.82 -7.77 17.70
N GLN A 936 -18.97 -8.18 18.65
CA GLN A 936 -17.89 -7.35 19.18
C GLN A 936 -16.92 -6.84 18.08
N GLY A 937 -16.93 -5.51 17.89
CA GLY A 937 -16.09 -4.81 16.92
C GLY A 937 -16.68 -4.74 15.51
N PHE A 938 -17.93 -5.16 15.33
CA PHE A 938 -18.70 -4.87 14.12
C PHE A 938 -19.37 -3.50 14.28
N LYS A 939 -19.54 -2.82 13.15
CA LYS A 939 -20.26 -1.55 13.01
C LYS A 939 -21.19 -1.71 11.82
N ILE A 940 -22.25 -0.90 11.70
CA ILE A 940 -23.18 -0.88 10.56
C ILE A 940 -22.52 -1.20 9.20
N LYS A 941 -21.45 -0.52 8.82
CA LYS A 941 -20.78 -0.77 7.52
C LYS A 941 -20.24 -2.20 7.35
N THR A 942 -19.74 -2.81 8.42
CA THR A 942 -19.21 -4.18 8.40
C THR A 942 -20.36 -5.18 8.43
N ALA A 943 -21.37 -4.94 9.29
CA ALA A 943 -22.58 -5.74 9.38
C ALA A 943 -23.32 -5.78 8.04
N THR A 944 -23.64 -4.61 7.45
CA THR A 944 -24.26 -4.50 6.12
C THR A 944 -23.41 -5.16 5.04
N LYS A 945 -22.08 -5.04 5.08
CA LYS A 945 -21.21 -5.67 4.08
C LYS A 945 -21.26 -7.21 4.16
N ILE A 946 -21.21 -7.76 5.37
CA ILE A 946 -21.27 -9.21 5.59
C ILE A 946 -22.66 -9.71 5.19
N HIS A 947 -23.73 -9.09 5.69
CA HIS A 947 -25.11 -9.42 5.37
C HIS A 947 -25.38 -9.43 3.86
N ASN A 948 -25.05 -8.34 3.16
CA ASN A 948 -25.26 -8.24 1.71
C ASN A 948 -24.41 -9.26 0.94
N SER A 949 -23.20 -9.57 1.41
CA SER A 949 -22.36 -10.60 0.79
C SER A 949 -22.92 -12.00 1.02
N ILE A 950 -23.52 -12.28 2.18
CA ILE A 950 -24.18 -13.56 2.45
C ILE A 950 -25.36 -13.72 1.49
N GLN A 951 -26.30 -12.78 1.48
CA GLN A 951 -27.50 -12.83 0.62
C GLN A 951 -27.11 -13.04 -0.86
N GLN A 952 -26.21 -12.20 -1.38
CA GLN A 952 -25.78 -12.29 -2.77
C GLN A 952 -25.15 -13.64 -3.14
N GLN A 953 -24.29 -14.20 -2.28
CA GLN A 953 -23.60 -15.45 -2.60
C GLN A 953 -24.50 -16.66 -2.40
N MET A 954 -25.41 -16.60 -1.41
CA MET A 954 -26.44 -17.61 -1.25
C MET A 954 -27.30 -17.70 -2.52
N ASP A 955 -27.84 -16.59 -3.02
CA ASP A 955 -28.71 -16.59 -4.22
C ASP A 955 -28.03 -17.23 -5.44
N LYS A 956 -26.74 -16.93 -5.61
CA LYS A 956 -25.90 -17.47 -6.70
C LYS A 956 -25.45 -18.90 -6.51
N ALA A 957 -25.46 -19.43 -5.28
CA ALA A 957 -24.94 -20.76 -5.00
C ALA A 957 -25.80 -21.83 -5.68
N SER A 958 -25.16 -22.72 -6.43
CA SER A 958 -25.77 -23.92 -6.96
C SER A 958 -25.98 -24.97 -5.87
N ILE A 959 -26.89 -25.91 -6.11
CA ILE A 959 -27.11 -27.06 -5.21
C ILE A 959 -25.83 -27.89 -5.00
N THR A 960 -25.00 -28.04 -6.04
CA THR A 960 -23.71 -28.74 -5.95
C THR A 960 -22.72 -28.01 -5.03
N LYS A 961 -22.70 -26.67 -5.09
CA LYS A 961 -21.82 -25.85 -4.26
C LYS A 961 -22.29 -25.88 -2.81
N LEU A 962 -23.60 -25.76 -2.56
CA LEU A 962 -24.20 -25.88 -1.23
C LEU A 962 -23.97 -27.26 -0.60
N ALA A 963 -24.17 -28.33 -1.36
CA ALA A 963 -23.89 -29.71 -0.92
C ALA A 963 -22.43 -29.90 -0.51
N SER A 964 -21.50 -29.35 -1.29
CA SER A 964 -20.07 -29.44 -0.96
C SER A 964 -19.67 -28.55 0.22
N ALA A 965 -20.38 -27.45 0.45
CA ALA A 965 -20.07 -26.46 1.48
C ALA A 965 -20.65 -26.86 2.85
N SER A 966 -21.79 -27.53 2.90
CA SER A 966 -22.50 -27.89 4.14
C SER A 966 -21.75 -28.86 5.05
N ASN A 967 -20.77 -29.59 4.51
CA ASN A 967 -20.02 -30.65 5.19
C ASN A 967 -20.86 -31.87 5.62
N ILE A 968 -22.12 -31.98 5.16
CA ILE A 968 -23.05 -33.06 5.54
C ILE A 968 -22.64 -34.42 4.95
N PHE A 969 -22.24 -34.44 3.69
CA PHE A 969 -21.78 -35.67 3.02
C PHE A 969 -20.35 -36.10 3.44
N GLY A 970 -19.75 -35.42 4.41
CA GLY A 970 -18.46 -35.78 4.98
C GLY A 970 -17.27 -35.71 4.01
N ARG A 971 -16.20 -36.40 4.39
CA ARG A 971 -14.89 -36.30 3.73
C ARG A 971 -14.89 -37.02 2.38
N GLY A 972 -14.37 -36.35 1.36
CA GLY A 972 -14.11 -36.95 0.04
C GLY A 972 -15.21 -36.72 -1.00
N LEU A 973 -16.32 -36.08 -0.64
CA LEU A 973 -17.39 -35.67 -1.55
C LEU A 973 -17.34 -34.16 -1.83
N GLY A 974 -16.32 -33.73 -2.57
CA GLY A 974 -16.16 -32.33 -2.99
C GLY A 974 -17.07 -31.94 -4.17
N GLU A 975 -17.11 -30.64 -4.50
CA GLU A 975 -18.00 -30.07 -5.53
C GLU A 975 -17.91 -30.79 -6.89
N LYS A 976 -16.70 -31.19 -7.34
CA LYS A 976 -16.51 -31.93 -8.60
C LYS A 976 -17.27 -33.26 -8.62
N ARG A 977 -17.26 -34.00 -7.51
CA ARG A 977 -17.98 -35.27 -7.38
C ARG A 977 -19.49 -35.03 -7.30
N MET A 978 -19.93 -34.00 -6.57
CA MET A 978 -21.33 -33.58 -6.56
C MET A 978 -21.85 -33.21 -7.96
N ILE A 979 -21.06 -32.48 -8.74
CA ILE A 979 -21.39 -32.15 -10.14
C ILE A 979 -21.52 -33.42 -10.98
N GLN A 980 -20.60 -34.38 -10.82
CA GLN A 980 -20.66 -35.63 -11.58
C GLN A 980 -21.91 -36.45 -11.21
N ILE A 981 -22.23 -36.56 -9.93
CA ILE A 981 -23.45 -37.23 -9.45
C ILE A 981 -24.70 -36.58 -10.04
N LEU A 982 -24.89 -35.26 -9.83
CA LEU A 982 -26.12 -34.56 -10.25
C LEU A 982 -26.19 -34.31 -11.76
N LYS A 983 -25.09 -34.45 -12.48
CA LYS A 983 -25.11 -34.43 -13.95
C LYS A 983 -25.67 -35.74 -14.52
N THR A 984 -25.34 -36.88 -13.91
CA THR A 984 -25.79 -38.19 -14.38
C THR A 984 -27.12 -38.62 -13.77
N TYR A 985 -27.34 -38.34 -12.48
CA TYR A 985 -28.56 -38.63 -11.74
C TYR A 985 -29.09 -37.32 -11.13
N PRO A 986 -29.78 -36.51 -11.94
CA PRO A 986 -30.12 -35.16 -11.56
C PRO A 986 -31.13 -35.11 -10.39
N ASP A 987 -32.03 -36.08 -10.33
CA ASP A 987 -33.10 -36.24 -9.35
C ASP A 987 -32.72 -37.08 -8.12
N ILE A 988 -31.48 -37.56 -8.00
CA ILE A 988 -31.05 -38.50 -6.93
C ILE A 988 -31.31 -37.99 -5.50
N LEU A 989 -31.33 -36.66 -5.32
CA LEU A 989 -31.57 -36.00 -4.05
C LEU A 989 -33.04 -35.97 -3.64
N VAL A 990 -33.97 -36.15 -4.59
CA VAL A 990 -35.42 -36.00 -4.38
C VAL A 990 -36.22 -37.24 -4.73
N ASN A 991 -35.69 -38.12 -5.58
CA ASN A 991 -36.40 -39.31 -6.01
C ASN A 991 -36.60 -40.31 -4.85
N LYS A 992 -37.72 -41.05 -4.89
CA LYS A 992 -38.14 -42.00 -3.84
C LYS A 992 -37.57 -43.41 -4.04
N GLU A 993 -36.50 -43.55 -4.83
CA GLU A 993 -35.86 -44.84 -5.06
C GLU A 993 -35.27 -45.40 -3.76
N ASN A 994 -35.26 -46.72 -3.63
CA ASN A 994 -34.64 -47.41 -2.50
C ASN A 994 -33.13 -47.04 -2.40
N ALA A 995 -32.63 -46.91 -1.17
CA ALA A 995 -31.23 -46.63 -0.87
C ALA A 995 -30.25 -47.58 -1.62
N ASP A 996 -30.56 -48.87 -1.72
CA ASP A 996 -29.70 -49.84 -2.40
C ASP A 996 -29.58 -49.55 -3.90
N ILE A 997 -30.68 -49.16 -4.54
CA ILE A 997 -30.71 -48.76 -5.95
C ILE A 997 -29.88 -47.49 -6.15
N LYS A 998 -30.00 -46.50 -5.25
CA LYS A 998 -29.18 -45.29 -5.29
C LYS A 998 -27.70 -45.63 -5.11
N ILE A 999 -27.36 -46.54 -4.20
CA ILE A 999 -25.99 -46.98 -3.95
C ILE A 999 -25.39 -47.61 -5.21
N GLN A 1000 -26.13 -48.50 -5.88
CA GLN A 1000 -25.72 -49.14 -7.12
C GLN A 1000 -25.48 -48.11 -8.24
N LYS A 1001 -26.42 -47.19 -8.45
CA LYS A 1001 -26.31 -46.10 -9.44
C LYS A 1001 -25.06 -45.25 -9.21
N ILE A 1002 -24.83 -44.79 -7.99
CA ILE A 1002 -23.65 -43.97 -7.68
C ILE A 1002 -22.36 -44.78 -7.82
N SER A 1003 -22.37 -46.07 -7.47
CA SER A 1003 -21.21 -46.96 -7.60
C SER A 1003 -20.82 -47.22 -9.06
N ALA A 1004 -21.78 -47.18 -9.99
CA ALA A 1004 -21.52 -47.33 -11.42
C ALA A 1004 -20.83 -46.11 -12.06
N LEU A 1005 -20.77 -44.97 -11.37
CA LEU A 1005 -20.13 -43.77 -11.91
C LEU A 1005 -18.59 -43.92 -11.96
N PRO A 1006 -17.94 -43.49 -13.06
CA PRO A 1006 -16.48 -43.51 -13.15
C PRO A 1006 -15.80 -42.78 -12.00
N GLY A 1007 -14.99 -43.50 -11.21
CA GLY A 1007 -14.27 -42.94 -10.06
C GLY A 1007 -15.03 -42.96 -8.72
N PHE A 1008 -16.23 -43.55 -8.69
CA PHE A 1008 -16.98 -43.86 -7.48
C PHE A 1008 -16.83 -45.35 -7.15
N LYS A 1009 -16.69 -45.67 -5.86
CA LYS A 1009 -16.69 -47.05 -5.33
C LYS A 1009 -17.89 -47.20 -4.41
N THR A 1010 -18.29 -48.43 -4.10
CA THR A 1010 -19.42 -48.75 -3.18
C THR A 1010 -19.36 -47.95 -1.88
N LYS A 1011 -18.19 -47.92 -1.23
CA LYS A 1011 -17.97 -47.10 -0.01
C LYS A 1011 -18.27 -45.61 -0.17
N THR A 1012 -18.08 -45.04 -1.36
CA THR A 1012 -18.40 -43.62 -1.61
C THR A 1012 -19.90 -43.41 -1.76
N ALA A 1013 -20.61 -44.38 -2.33
CA ALA A 1013 -22.06 -44.37 -2.46
C ALA A 1013 -22.74 -44.58 -1.10
N GLU A 1014 -22.25 -45.53 -0.29
CA GLU A 1014 -22.69 -45.77 1.10
C GLU A 1014 -22.44 -44.55 2.02
N MET A 1015 -21.42 -43.74 1.74
CA MET A 1015 -21.21 -42.47 2.44
C MET A 1015 -22.12 -41.33 1.95
N PHE A 1016 -22.70 -41.43 0.75
CA PHE A 1016 -23.48 -40.36 0.15
C PHE A 1016 -24.98 -40.52 0.44
N VAL A 1017 -25.53 -41.70 0.15
CA VAL A 1017 -26.98 -41.96 0.12
C VAL A 1017 -27.65 -41.76 1.49
N PRO A 1018 -27.12 -42.25 2.62
CA PRO A 1018 -27.75 -42.09 3.93
C PRO A 1018 -27.85 -40.62 4.40
N TYR A 1019 -27.00 -39.74 3.86
CA TYR A 1019 -26.95 -38.32 4.24
C TYR A 1019 -27.84 -37.42 3.37
N ILE A 1020 -28.52 -37.97 2.34
CA ILE A 1020 -29.44 -37.21 1.49
C ILE A 1020 -30.59 -36.58 2.31
N PRO A 1021 -31.28 -37.29 3.21
CA PRO A 1021 -32.35 -36.71 4.03
C PRO A 1021 -31.86 -35.55 4.91
N GLN A 1022 -30.72 -35.73 5.58
CA GLN A 1022 -30.09 -34.69 6.40
C GLN A 1022 -29.71 -33.45 5.59
N PHE A 1023 -29.28 -33.63 4.34
CA PHE A 1023 -29.03 -32.51 3.44
C PHE A 1023 -30.34 -31.79 3.05
N GLY A 1024 -31.44 -32.53 2.87
CA GLY A 1024 -32.77 -31.95 2.67
C GLY A 1024 -33.26 -31.12 3.87
N GLU A 1025 -33.08 -31.63 5.09
CA GLU A 1025 -33.36 -30.89 6.33
C GLU A 1025 -32.52 -29.63 6.45
N PHE A 1026 -31.22 -29.72 6.12
CA PHE A 1026 -30.35 -28.56 6.10
C PHE A 1026 -30.83 -27.48 5.11
N LEU A 1027 -31.20 -27.87 3.88
CA LEU A 1027 -31.76 -26.93 2.91
C LEU A 1027 -33.05 -26.28 3.41
N THR A 1028 -33.88 -27.03 4.13
CA THR A 1028 -35.09 -26.51 4.79
C THR A 1028 -34.72 -25.48 5.86
N SER A 1029 -33.73 -25.78 6.71
CA SER A 1029 -33.30 -24.89 7.80
C SER A 1029 -32.76 -23.53 7.31
N ILE A 1030 -32.21 -23.49 6.10
CA ILE A 1030 -31.68 -22.28 5.46
C ILE A 1030 -32.66 -21.66 4.44
N ASN A 1031 -33.89 -22.18 4.34
CA ASN A 1031 -34.93 -21.76 3.39
C ASN A 1031 -34.48 -21.82 1.91
N ARG A 1032 -33.86 -22.94 1.49
CA ARG A 1032 -33.32 -23.16 0.14
C ARG A 1032 -33.76 -24.46 -0.52
N GLN A 1033 -34.96 -24.92 -0.21
CA GLN A 1033 -35.60 -26.04 -0.89
C GLN A 1033 -35.82 -25.75 -2.39
N ASP A 1034 -35.93 -24.47 -2.77
CA ASP A 1034 -35.99 -23.99 -4.17
C ASP A 1034 -34.85 -24.52 -5.05
N LYS A 1035 -33.71 -24.88 -4.44
CA LYS A 1035 -32.53 -25.39 -5.14
C LYS A 1035 -32.61 -26.90 -5.45
N LEU A 1036 -33.52 -27.64 -4.83
CA LEU A 1036 -33.73 -29.08 -5.10
C LEU A 1036 -34.41 -29.31 -6.46
N THR A 1037 -35.21 -28.36 -6.94
CA THR A 1037 -35.93 -28.43 -8.21
C THR A 1037 -35.21 -27.72 -9.36
N GLN A 1038 -34.11 -27.00 -9.10
CA GLN A 1038 -33.21 -26.42 -10.11
C GLN A 1038 -32.26 -27.45 -10.76
N VAL A 1039 -32.56 -28.72 -10.58
CA VAL A 1039 -32.01 -29.79 -11.39
C VAL A 1039 -32.42 -29.52 -12.83
N THR A 1040 -31.44 -29.16 -13.65
CA THR A 1040 -31.60 -28.81 -15.05
C THR A 1040 -32.55 -29.78 -15.76
N LYS A 1041 -33.78 -29.33 -16.07
CA LYS A 1041 -34.32 -29.60 -17.39
C LYS A 1041 -33.20 -29.17 -18.33
N THR A 1042 -32.52 -30.12 -18.96
CA THR A 1042 -31.70 -29.84 -20.13
C THR A 1042 -32.61 -29.06 -21.06
N LYS A 1043 -32.47 -27.73 -21.08
CA LYS A 1043 -33.18 -26.89 -22.03
C LYS A 1043 -32.84 -27.51 -23.38
N LYS A 1044 -33.85 -28.02 -24.10
CA LYS A 1044 -33.66 -28.47 -25.49
C LYS A 1044 -32.93 -27.33 -26.17
N VAL A 1045 -31.70 -27.58 -26.60
CA VAL A 1045 -30.95 -26.60 -27.38
C VAL A 1045 -31.77 -26.43 -28.65
N ILE A 1046 -32.28 -25.22 -28.87
CA ILE A 1046 -32.97 -24.90 -30.11
C ILE A 1046 -31.89 -24.94 -31.19
N GLN A 1047 -31.97 -25.92 -32.10
CA GLN A 1047 -31.03 -25.99 -33.22
C GLN A 1047 -31.14 -24.70 -34.02
N HIS A 1048 -30.00 -24.05 -34.20
CA HIS A 1048 -29.87 -22.78 -34.91
C HIS A 1048 -28.65 -22.85 -35.83
N GLU A 1049 -28.64 -22.07 -36.91
CA GLU A 1049 -27.47 -21.95 -37.80
C GLU A 1049 -26.17 -21.50 -37.08
N LEU A 1050 -26.31 -20.95 -35.87
CA LEU A 1050 -25.21 -20.48 -35.04
C LEU A 1050 -24.80 -21.46 -33.94
N THR A 1051 -25.47 -22.61 -33.82
CA THR A 1051 -25.14 -23.61 -32.81
C THR A 1051 -23.68 -24.04 -32.93
N GLY A 1052 -22.94 -24.01 -31.81
CA GLY A 1052 -21.51 -24.34 -31.77
C GLY A 1052 -20.55 -23.22 -32.21
N LYS A 1053 -21.05 -22.11 -32.79
CA LYS A 1053 -20.24 -20.94 -33.14
C LYS A 1053 -19.78 -20.20 -31.87
N ARG A 1054 -18.67 -19.45 -31.99
CA ARG A 1054 -18.04 -18.74 -30.88
C ARG A 1054 -18.20 -17.23 -31.03
N ILE A 1055 -18.77 -16.58 -30.02
CA ILE A 1055 -18.98 -15.12 -29.99
C ILE A 1055 -18.17 -14.51 -28.85
N VAL A 1056 -17.66 -13.30 -29.01
CA VAL A 1056 -16.91 -12.60 -27.96
C VAL A 1056 -17.57 -11.27 -27.64
N MET A 1057 -17.77 -10.96 -26.37
CA MET A 1057 -18.30 -9.66 -25.93
C MET A 1057 -17.20 -8.79 -25.29
N THR A 1058 -17.09 -7.54 -25.74
CA THR A 1058 -16.15 -6.53 -25.22
C THR A 1058 -16.88 -5.22 -24.91
N GLY A 1059 -16.38 -4.41 -23.97
CA GLY A 1059 -17.08 -3.19 -23.53
C GLY A 1059 -18.20 -3.37 -22.50
N PHE A 1060 -18.65 -4.61 -22.26
CA PHE A 1060 -19.76 -4.96 -21.35
C PHE A 1060 -19.33 -5.30 -19.91
N GLY A 1061 -20.20 -4.97 -18.94
CA GLY A 1061 -20.03 -5.36 -17.54
C GLY A 1061 -20.27 -6.86 -17.32
N LYS A 1062 -19.98 -7.35 -16.11
CA LYS A 1062 -20.16 -8.78 -15.76
C LYS A 1062 -21.62 -9.22 -15.88
N LYS A 1063 -22.56 -8.38 -15.42
CA LYS A 1063 -24.00 -8.66 -15.46
C LYS A 1063 -24.52 -8.76 -16.91
N ASP A 1064 -24.15 -7.81 -17.77
CA ASP A 1064 -24.59 -7.79 -19.17
C ASP A 1064 -24.09 -9.02 -19.93
N LYS A 1065 -22.86 -9.46 -19.65
CA LYS A 1065 -22.29 -10.69 -20.23
C LYS A 1065 -22.98 -11.96 -19.73
N GLU A 1066 -23.38 -11.99 -18.47
CA GLU A 1066 -24.13 -13.11 -17.89
C GLU A 1066 -25.54 -13.19 -18.51
N ALA A 1067 -26.26 -12.07 -18.60
CA ALA A 1067 -27.58 -12.01 -19.23
C ALA A 1067 -27.55 -12.42 -20.71
N PHE A 1068 -26.58 -11.92 -21.47
CA PHE A 1068 -26.46 -12.29 -22.88
C PHE A 1068 -26.02 -13.75 -23.07
N LYS A 1069 -25.21 -14.28 -22.16
CA LYS A 1069 -24.82 -15.69 -22.16
C LYS A 1069 -26.03 -16.61 -21.98
N GLU A 1070 -27.01 -16.24 -21.16
CA GLU A 1070 -28.25 -17.02 -21.00
C GLU A 1070 -29.05 -17.13 -22.29
N ILE A 1071 -29.04 -16.09 -23.14
CA ILE A 1071 -29.67 -16.12 -24.47
C ILE A 1071 -28.89 -17.05 -25.39
N LEU A 1072 -27.56 -16.88 -25.47
CA LEU A 1072 -26.69 -17.70 -26.33
C LEU A 1072 -26.71 -19.18 -25.96
N ASP A 1073 -26.78 -19.51 -24.66
CA ASP A 1073 -26.82 -20.88 -24.17
C ASP A 1073 -28.12 -21.61 -24.59
N LYS A 1074 -29.25 -20.90 -24.84
CA LYS A 1074 -30.50 -21.50 -25.37
C LYS A 1074 -30.33 -22.10 -26.77
N TYR A 1075 -29.47 -21.50 -27.59
CA TYR A 1075 -29.20 -21.87 -28.99
C TYR A 1075 -27.87 -22.63 -29.16
N GLY A 1076 -27.20 -22.97 -28.05
CA GLY A 1076 -25.93 -23.71 -28.06
C GLY A 1076 -24.74 -22.89 -28.61
N ILE A 1077 -24.82 -21.57 -28.54
CA ILE A 1077 -23.77 -20.64 -29.02
C ILE A 1077 -22.77 -20.39 -27.88
N LYS A 1078 -21.46 -20.48 -28.16
CA LYS A 1078 -20.41 -20.38 -27.12
C LYS A 1078 -19.94 -18.94 -26.94
N LEU A 1079 -20.09 -18.40 -25.73
CA LEU A 1079 -19.46 -17.13 -25.35
C LEU A 1079 -17.97 -17.32 -25.01
N GLY A 1080 -17.09 -16.81 -25.86
CA GLY A 1080 -15.64 -16.85 -25.73
C GLY A 1080 -15.05 -15.65 -24.97
N SER A 1081 -13.91 -15.88 -24.31
CA SER A 1081 -13.17 -14.85 -23.57
C SER A 1081 -12.16 -14.08 -24.42
N SER A 1082 -11.77 -14.58 -25.59
CA SER A 1082 -10.77 -14.00 -26.49
C SER A 1082 -11.20 -14.09 -27.95
N VAL A 1083 -10.80 -13.09 -28.73
CA VAL A 1083 -10.96 -13.02 -30.18
C VAL A 1083 -9.89 -13.89 -30.84
N SER A 1084 -10.28 -14.70 -31.81
CA SER A 1084 -9.42 -15.62 -32.56
C SER A 1084 -9.98 -15.76 -33.97
N LYS A 1085 -9.22 -16.34 -34.92
CA LYS A 1085 -9.74 -16.65 -36.27
C LYS A 1085 -11.00 -17.55 -36.27
N LYS A 1086 -11.26 -18.29 -35.19
CA LYS A 1086 -12.45 -19.13 -35.01
C LYS A 1086 -13.63 -18.39 -34.38
N THR A 1087 -13.46 -17.12 -34.03
CA THR A 1087 -14.52 -16.27 -33.49
C THR A 1087 -15.41 -15.81 -34.65
N PHE A 1088 -16.70 -16.07 -34.52
CA PHE A 1088 -17.70 -15.75 -35.53
C PHE A 1088 -18.01 -14.25 -35.56
N ALA A 1089 -18.24 -13.65 -34.40
CA ALA A 1089 -18.51 -12.22 -34.26
C ALA A 1089 -18.02 -11.67 -32.91
N VAL A 1090 -17.72 -10.36 -32.89
CA VAL A 1090 -17.41 -9.62 -31.67
C VAL A 1090 -18.51 -8.60 -31.40
N LEU A 1091 -19.10 -8.66 -30.21
CA LEU A 1091 -20.15 -7.76 -29.78
C LEU A 1091 -19.58 -6.58 -28.99
N VAL A 1092 -19.99 -5.38 -29.39
CA VAL A 1092 -19.62 -4.07 -28.82
C VAL A 1092 -20.88 -3.26 -28.49
N LYS A 1093 -20.81 -2.30 -27.58
CA LYS A 1093 -21.92 -1.39 -27.26
C LYS A 1093 -22.25 -0.47 -28.43
N SER A 1094 -21.21 -0.06 -29.16
CA SER A 1094 -21.31 0.76 -30.36
C SER A 1094 -20.17 0.39 -31.32
N LEU A 1095 -20.37 0.58 -32.63
CA LEU A 1095 -19.41 0.15 -33.65
C LEU A 1095 -18.07 0.91 -33.60
N ASP A 1096 -18.08 2.09 -32.97
CA ASP A 1096 -16.95 2.96 -32.68
C ASP A 1096 -16.25 2.65 -31.34
N GLU A 1097 -16.56 1.53 -30.68
CA GLU A 1097 -15.95 1.20 -29.40
C GLU A 1097 -14.48 0.77 -29.55
N ASP A 1098 -13.58 1.46 -28.83
CA ASP A 1098 -12.12 1.24 -28.84
C ASP A 1098 -11.70 0.37 -27.65
N THR A 1099 -11.86 -0.95 -27.82
CA THR A 1099 -11.27 -1.94 -26.92
C THR A 1099 -10.27 -2.79 -27.67
N ASP A 1100 -9.25 -3.31 -26.99
CA ASP A 1100 -8.23 -4.19 -27.58
C ASP A 1100 -8.85 -5.35 -28.40
N LYS A 1101 -10.02 -5.86 -27.98
CA LYS A 1101 -10.74 -6.93 -28.68
C LYS A 1101 -11.53 -6.45 -29.91
N ALA A 1102 -12.02 -5.21 -29.89
CA ALA A 1102 -12.66 -4.60 -31.06
C ALA A 1102 -11.59 -4.27 -32.13
N GLU A 1103 -10.43 -3.78 -31.71
CA GLU A 1103 -9.27 -3.61 -32.60
C GLU A 1103 -8.80 -4.95 -33.16
N THR A 1104 -8.60 -5.97 -32.32
CA THR A 1104 -8.23 -7.33 -32.77
C THR A 1104 -9.27 -7.92 -33.74
N ALA A 1105 -10.55 -7.61 -33.56
CA ALA A 1105 -11.59 -8.06 -34.49
C ALA A 1105 -11.45 -7.39 -35.86
N ARG A 1106 -11.17 -6.08 -35.90
CA ARG A 1106 -10.91 -5.34 -37.15
C ARG A 1106 -9.67 -5.87 -37.85
N GLU A 1107 -8.58 -6.12 -37.12
CA GLU A 1107 -7.33 -6.68 -37.66
C GLU A 1107 -7.51 -8.09 -38.24
N LEU A 1108 -8.37 -8.91 -37.63
CA LEU A 1108 -8.64 -10.27 -38.07
C LEU A 1108 -9.81 -10.37 -39.07
N ASN A 1109 -10.36 -9.24 -39.54
CA ASN A 1109 -11.56 -9.17 -40.39
C ASN A 1109 -12.77 -9.94 -39.83
N ILE A 1110 -12.96 -9.89 -38.51
CA ILE A 1110 -14.10 -10.49 -37.81
C ILE A 1110 -15.18 -9.42 -37.60
N GLN A 1111 -16.42 -9.75 -37.92
CA GLN A 1111 -17.53 -8.80 -37.87
C GLN A 1111 -17.76 -8.23 -36.46
N LEU A 1112 -17.90 -6.90 -36.37
CA LEU A 1112 -18.35 -6.17 -35.19
C LEU A 1112 -19.86 -5.93 -35.27
N LEU A 1113 -20.57 -6.27 -34.20
CA LEU A 1113 -22.02 -6.10 -34.09
C LEU A 1113 -22.38 -5.53 -32.72
N THR A 1114 -23.52 -4.86 -32.62
CA THR A 1114 -24.15 -4.59 -31.32
C THR A 1114 -24.97 -5.81 -30.88
N PRO A 1115 -25.20 -6.03 -29.57
CA PRO A 1115 -26.08 -7.10 -29.10
C PRO A 1115 -27.45 -7.09 -29.79
N GLN A 1116 -28.03 -5.91 -29.99
CA GLN A 1116 -29.35 -5.77 -30.61
C GLN A 1116 -29.32 -6.08 -32.12
N SER A 1117 -28.34 -5.56 -32.86
CA SER A 1117 -28.18 -5.90 -34.28
C SER A 1117 -27.83 -7.37 -34.48
N PHE A 1118 -27.10 -7.99 -33.56
CA PHE A 1118 -26.81 -9.42 -33.58
C PHE A 1118 -28.09 -10.26 -33.38
N LEU A 1119 -28.92 -9.94 -32.38
CA LEU A 1119 -30.19 -10.64 -32.17
C LEU A 1119 -31.15 -10.48 -33.35
N GLN A 1120 -31.25 -9.25 -33.90
CA GLN A 1120 -32.12 -8.97 -35.05
C GLN A 1120 -31.65 -9.66 -36.33
N LYS A 1121 -30.34 -9.64 -36.62
CA LYS A 1121 -29.76 -10.24 -37.82
C LYS A 1121 -29.92 -11.76 -37.85
N TYR A 1122 -29.95 -12.40 -36.68
CA TYR A 1122 -29.96 -13.86 -36.54
C TYR A 1122 -31.24 -14.40 -35.90
N HIS A 1123 -32.28 -13.58 -35.74
CA HIS A 1123 -33.59 -13.99 -35.21
C HIS A 1123 -33.54 -14.76 -33.86
N LEU A 1124 -32.73 -14.26 -32.91
CA LEU A 1124 -32.43 -14.89 -31.60
C LEU A 1124 -33.19 -14.30 -30.40
#